data_AF-R5LJH5-F1
#
_entry.id   AF-R5LJH5-F1
#
_cell.length_a   1.000
_cell.length_b   1.000
_cell.length_c   1.000
_cell.angle_alpha   90.00
_cell.angle_beta   90.00
_cell.angle_gamma   90.00
#
_symmetry.space_group_name_H-M   'P 1'
#
loop_
_entity.id
_entity.type
_entity.pdbx_description
1 polymer ?
#
loop_
_entity_poly.entity_id
_entity_poly.type
_entity_poly.pdbx_seq_one_letter_code
_entity_poly.pdbx_strand_id
1 'polypeptide(L)'
;MTAYKNTKSTSKKSDGYVRLYQFLDGKKYILGSIVFIGLFIVFMFNSFATLEPVSSITVESTTLDYSKREEGSWKYTKSAKWISKGKARINIKLETIEKPRAEYTDVILVLDTSGSMVKDKIEQLQKDVNELINDTIPKGNKIALITFNDTATIVNDFTDDTSVLQESINNLSTSGETNYYQALLKVDDILSTYNKESNRDCVVLFLTDGLPTSETPSEVGEYKLLKDKYDYLSINGIQYELGNEVSGSIKNITDIQFIASTKTLSEFLYKASISPAGYDDFMLTDYIDTSDFNLKGVSKVSTTFGSASIEDDQVIWNLDGFKTGLDAELTIDINLNDELIGVGGVYPTHTKTDVFYKIATISATETTDKTTILKDNYIVTYEPNTPAGCVVSGAPSSKVYSVFDTVRLDDSVPNCSGYQFKEWKIVTDDVERVGNNQFIMPESNVTIKAIWKKVELAKSMDGKISNAQTLYKLIADNSSGVDTDIDFSKSPTDSDSGIYTMNSTKNDKYPVHYYRGNIENNNIIFANFCWKMVRTTSTGGVKLIYNGVPTDYSESTPISQDKYVNILNDETYPYTYDLTTNKWTSTNKTNLATATISLSVTESGTYILSYSVSSEANYDKAYFYKDGTEIGVFSGTKSGFISLNDLTPDDVIMVKYIKDGSGSSGTDTVTFSIDKATGDLVKSCNNTGTASQIGETRFNDNYTSPSDVGYMYGTRYTFGRYNPGLANSVLRQDRGDIYTPHYYSTEITYSSSTGKYTLQNAIQKSWSDNYSKLKGYYTCSGSLTTCSRVYYTVNTDNTFKYSLALESGDIDPTTQIVSLGKGVRDNGDNTYTLTDVVTVKRTDWAENYKLYKDYYICKDLTSTTCDGKYRVLETNNYQITYDRTFNFLYGNDVTWDGTKYTLVNTFISTNTWLTDRERLAKSYHYTCFDTSEECTKVYYIHYFGMGSSIYYLTLSSGNNIENAKDEMFENTRNSTIKQSIDTWYKNNMTAYTEKLEDTIWCNDRTFESGSLVGKDFDAGSSLVDYPHFSAYNRIRVLYSPSVECSNESRDGFTVSTESGGNGVLTYPIGLLTADEMMLAGANYSSNSKFYLYTGGRWFASMSPSVYNYSYGSYGPANVFYIDKDGKLDNYYSVGSNAVRPAISLARGTRAIGGDGTVNNPYIVGDE
;
A
#
# COMPACT_ATOMS: atom_id res chain seq x y z
N MET A 1 31.22 4.51 -62.45
CA MET A 1 31.98 5.30 -63.44
C MET A 1 31.10 6.43 -63.95
N THR A 2 31.69 7.54 -64.38
CA THR A 2 31.07 8.59 -65.23
C THR A 2 29.77 9.22 -64.71
N ALA A 3 29.90 10.23 -63.85
CA ALA A 3 28.92 11.33 -63.80
C ALA A 3 29.14 12.28 -65.00
N TYR A 4 28.19 13.19 -65.31
CA TYR A 4 28.49 14.60 -65.61
C TYR A 4 27.23 15.51 -65.72
N LYS A 5 27.25 16.62 -64.96
CA LYS A 5 26.84 18.03 -65.25
C LYS A 5 25.57 18.32 -66.10
N ASN A 6 24.60 19.10 -65.62
CA ASN A 6 24.55 20.54 -65.22
C ASN A 6 24.49 21.56 -66.38
N THR A 7 23.34 22.24 -66.54
CA THR A 7 23.10 23.73 -66.45
C THR A 7 21.57 23.99 -66.54
N LYS A 8 20.90 24.86 -65.74
CA LYS A 8 20.87 26.35 -65.76
C LYS A 8 20.50 26.94 -67.16
N SER A 9 19.62 27.93 -67.35
CA SER A 9 18.80 28.84 -66.50
C SER A 9 17.83 29.64 -67.43
N THR A 10 16.78 30.45 -67.11
CA THR A 10 16.11 30.97 -65.88
C THR A 10 14.71 31.56 -66.28
N SER A 11 13.89 32.04 -65.31
CA SER A 11 12.94 33.20 -65.43
C SER A 11 11.58 33.01 -66.17
N LYS A 12 10.46 33.70 -65.87
CA LYS A 12 9.89 34.38 -64.66
C LYS A 12 8.45 34.91 -64.96
N LYS A 13 7.51 34.80 -64.01
CA LYS A 13 6.20 35.52 -63.84
C LYS A 13 5.12 35.55 -64.96
N SER A 14 3.99 34.90 -64.61
CA SER A 14 2.62 35.45 -64.38
C SER A 14 1.60 35.77 -65.51
N ASP A 15 0.34 35.59 -65.09
CA ASP A 15 -0.94 36.20 -65.52
C ASP A 15 -1.72 35.66 -66.75
N GLY A 16 -3.05 35.57 -66.60
CA GLY A 16 -4.01 35.35 -67.72
C GLY A 16 -5.11 34.30 -67.52
N TYR A 17 -6.14 34.58 -66.72
CA TYR A 17 -7.44 33.85 -66.73
C TYR A 17 -8.09 33.82 -68.12
N VAL A 18 -8.74 32.70 -68.52
CA VAL A 18 -10.04 32.70 -69.26
C VAL A 18 -10.80 31.36 -69.06
N ARG A 19 -12.09 31.49 -68.68
CA ARG A 19 -13.35 30.75 -68.97
C ARG A 19 -13.35 29.44 -69.82
N LEU A 20 -14.42 28.61 -69.87
CA LEU A 20 -15.58 28.27 -69.00
C LEU A 20 -16.44 27.25 -69.78
N TYR A 21 -16.82 26.12 -69.16
CA TYR A 21 -17.82 25.10 -69.57
C TYR A 21 -18.29 24.92 -71.03
N GLN A 22 -18.24 23.66 -71.50
CA GLN A 22 -19.36 23.04 -72.22
C GLN A 22 -19.41 21.51 -72.06
N PHE A 23 -20.61 20.94 -72.26
CA PHE A 23 -21.00 19.52 -72.23
C PHE A 23 -20.94 18.74 -70.91
N LEU A 24 -22.06 18.06 -70.62
CA LEU A 24 -22.29 17.08 -69.57
C LEU A 24 -22.91 15.82 -70.22
N ASP A 25 -22.66 14.62 -69.70
CA ASP A 25 -23.42 13.42 -70.09
C ASP A 25 -23.79 12.54 -68.89
N GLY A 26 -25.09 12.60 -68.54
CA GLY A 26 -25.93 11.45 -68.22
C GLY A 26 -25.58 10.56 -67.02
N LYS A 27 -24.48 9.81 -67.12
CA LYS A 27 -24.26 8.59 -66.31
C LYS A 27 -23.08 8.60 -65.35
N LYS A 28 -22.31 9.69 -65.28
CA LYS A 28 -21.36 9.89 -64.16
C LYS A 28 -22.05 10.37 -62.87
N TYR A 29 -23.22 11.00 -63.00
CA TYR A 29 -24.33 11.03 -62.03
C TYR A 29 -23.98 10.62 -60.59
N ILE A 30 -24.36 9.40 -60.23
CA ILE A 30 -24.47 8.95 -58.84
C ILE A 30 -23.10 8.72 -58.18
N LEU A 31 -22.13 8.07 -58.86
CA LEU A 31 -20.77 7.97 -58.33
C LEU A 31 -20.09 9.34 -58.26
N GLY A 32 -20.31 10.20 -59.26
CA GLY A 32 -19.81 11.58 -59.27
C GLY A 32 -20.33 12.36 -58.08
N SER A 33 -21.63 12.29 -57.79
CA SER A 33 -22.25 12.92 -56.63
C SER A 33 -21.80 12.30 -55.30
N ILE A 34 -21.62 10.98 -55.19
CA ILE A 34 -21.12 10.35 -53.96
C ILE A 34 -19.65 10.75 -53.70
N VAL A 35 -18.81 10.82 -54.74
CA VAL A 35 -17.42 11.29 -54.61
C VAL A 35 -17.35 12.80 -54.37
N PHE A 36 -18.21 13.62 -54.99
CA PHE A 36 -18.26 15.05 -54.71
C PHE A 36 -18.84 15.35 -53.32
N ILE A 37 -19.86 14.61 -52.85
CA ILE A 37 -20.38 14.76 -51.48
C ILE A 37 -19.35 14.24 -50.47
N GLY A 38 -18.67 13.13 -50.74
CA GLY A 38 -17.56 12.65 -49.92
C GLY A 38 -16.43 13.68 -49.82
N LEU A 39 -16.02 14.27 -50.94
CA LEU A 39 -15.04 15.37 -50.96
C LEU A 39 -15.58 16.63 -50.29
N PHE A 40 -16.85 17.01 -50.48
CA PHE A 40 -17.45 18.16 -49.77
C PHE A 40 -17.47 17.94 -48.25
N ILE A 41 -17.80 16.73 -47.81
CA ILE A 41 -17.80 16.35 -46.39
C ILE A 41 -16.36 16.40 -45.83
N VAL A 42 -15.38 15.83 -46.55
CA VAL A 42 -13.96 15.89 -46.13
C VAL A 42 -13.43 17.33 -46.13
N PHE A 43 -13.77 18.17 -47.12
CA PHE A 43 -13.39 19.59 -47.12
C PHE A 43 -14.13 20.42 -46.06
N MET A 44 -15.41 20.12 -45.76
CA MET A 44 -16.15 20.80 -44.69
C MET A 44 -15.60 20.46 -43.30
N PHE A 45 -15.19 19.20 -43.07
CA PHE A 45 -14.56 18.82 -41.80
C PHE A 45 -13.11 19.32 -41.69
N ASN A 46 -12.33 19.33 -42.78
CA ASN A 46 -10.94 19.82 -42.74
C ASN A 46 -10.80 21.36 -42.79
N SER A 47 -11.88 22.11 -43.06
CA SER A 47 -11.84 23.58 -43.18
C SER A 47 -12.41 24.33 -41.98
N PHE A 48 -12.87 23.63 -40.94
CA PHE A 48 -13.41 24.20 -39.70
C PHE A 48 -12.94 23.45 -38.44
N ALA A 49 -11.69 22.98 -38.43
CA ALA A 49 -11.05 22.59 -37.19
C ALA A 49 -10.83 23.84 -36.33
N THR A 50 -11.43 23.90 -35.15
CA THR A 50 -11.16 24.95 -34.16
C THR A 50 -9.78 24.74 -33.55
N LEU A 51 -9.04 25.83 -33.36
CA LEU A 51 -7.88 25.81 -32.47
C LEU A 51 -8.39 25.59 -31.04
N GLU A 52 -7.98 24.48 -30.44
CA GLU A 52 -8.26 24.17 -29.03
C GLU A 52 -7.06 24.55 -28.16
N PRO A 53 -7.29 24.99 -26.90
CA PRO A 53 -6.21 25.35 -25.99
C PRO A 53 -5.38 24.13 -25.57
N VAL A 54 -4.08 24.32 -25.46
CA VAL A 54 -3.08 23.32 -25.07
C VAL A 54 -2.09 23.99 -24.12
N SER A 55 -2.28 23.82 -22.80
CA SER A 55 -1.47 24.52 -21.79
C SER A 55 -0.07 23.93 -21.59
N SER A 56 0.20 22.71 -22.05
CA SER A 56 1.52 22.07 -21.96
C SER A 56 1.77 21.11 -23.13
N ILE A 57 3.02 21.05 -23.59
CA ILE A 57 3.51 20.10 -24.60
C ILE A 57 4.85 19.49 -24.15
N THR A 58 5.08 18.23 -24.50
CA THR A 58 6.37 17.53 -24.29
C THR A 58 6.96 17.10 -25.63
N VAL A 59 8.28 17.27 -25.73
CA VAL A 59 9.09 17.02 -26.92
C VAL A 59 10.31 16.22 -26.48
N GLU A 60 10.63 15.17 -27.23
CA GLU A 60 11.68 14.21 -26.95
C GLU A 60 12.63 14.16 -28.14
N SER A 61 13.94 14.03 -27.91
CA SER A 61 14.93 13.91 -28.98
C SER A 61 14.81 12.57 -29.72
N THR A 62 15.09 12.63 -31.02
CA THR A 62 14.90 11.52 -31.97
C THR A 62 16.18 11.11 -32.69
N THR A 63 17.22 11.96 -32.72
CA THR A 63 18.54 11.62 -33.27
C THR A 63 19.39 10.83 -32.26
N LEU A 64 19.26 11.17 -30.98
CA LEU A 64 19.49 10.29 -29.85
C LEU A 64 18.13 10.05 -29.21
N ASP A 65 17.63 8.83 -29.22
CA ASP A 65 16.23 8.54 -28.89
C ASP A 65 16.00 8.51 -27.37
N TYR A 66 15.31 9.54 -26.87
CA TYR A 66 14.98 9.65 -25.44
C TYR A 66 14.03 8.54 -24.97
N SER A 67 13.10 8.09 -25.82
CA SER A 67 12.16 7.02 -25.47
C SER A 67 12.86 5.66 -25.28
N LYS A 68 14.02 5.46 -25.93
CA LYS A 68 14.93 4.32 -25.68
C LYS A 68 15.95 4.56 -24.58
N ARG A 69 15.98 5.75 -23.97
CA ARG A 69 16.99 6.21 -22.99
C ARG A 69 18.43 6.16 -23.54
N GLU A 70 18.64 6.56 -24.79
CA GLU A 70 19.98 6.63 -25.38
C GLU A 70 20.84 7.69 -24.67
N GLU A 71 22.10 7.38 -24.37
CA GLU A 71 23.01 8.26 -23.60
C GLU A 71 23.19 9.63 -24.28
N GLY A 72 22.89 10.72 -23.56
CA GLY A 72 22.95 12.08 -24.11
C GLY A 72 21.74 12.50 -24.96
N SER A 73 20.65 11.72 -24.94
CA SER A 73 19.34 12.18 -25.37
C SER A 73 18.73 13.19 -24.38
N TRP A 74 17.76 13.97 -24.84
CA TRP A 74 17.06 14.99 -24.05
C TRP A 74 15.55 14.96 -24.28
N LYS A 75 14.81 15.47 -23.29
CA LYS A 75 13.40 15.88 -23.46
C LYS A 75 13.21 17.26 -22.88
N TYR A 76 12.23 18.01 -23.39
CA TYR A 76 11.72 19.18 -22.70
C TYR A 76 10.20 19.15 -22.59
N THR A 77 9.69 19.70 -21.49
CA THR A 77 8.27 20.00 -21.31
C THR A 77 8.10 21.51 -21.26
N LYS A 78 7.29 22.03 -22.17
CA LYS A 78 6.97 23.46 -22.30
C LYS A 78 5.52 23.69 -21.90
N SER A 79 5.32 24.52 -20.87
CA SER A 79 4.00 24.95 -20.41
C SER A 79 3.79 26.45 -20.62
N ALA A 80 2.54 26.85 -20.75
CA ALA A 80 2.12 28.25 -20.79
C ALA A 80 0.81 28.46 -20.02
N LYS A 81 0.66 29.62 -19.39
CA LYS A 81 -0.57 30.09 -18.73
C LYS A 81 -0.64 31.61 -18.66
N TRP A 82 -1.81 32.17 -18.44
CA TRP A 82 -1.94 33.61 -18.17
C TRP A 82 -1.42 33.94 -16.75
N ILE A 83 -0.84 35.13 -16.59
CA ILE A 83 -0.36 35.64 -15.29
C ILE A 83 -0.97 37.01 -14.93
N SER A 84 -1.53 37.71 -15.92
CA SER A 84 -2.40 38.88 -15.77
C SER A 84 -3.08 39.16 -17.12
N LYS A 85 -4.07 40.06 -17.16
CA LYS A 85 -4.76 40.41 -18.41
C LYS A 85 -3.76 40.83 -19.49
N GLY A 86 -3.75 40.11 -20.62
CA GLY A 86 -2.85 40.37 -21.74
C GLY A 86 -1.38 39.94 -21.53
N LYS A 87 -1.04 39.17 -20.49
CA LYS A 87 0.31 38.63 -20.29
C LYS A 87 0.30 37.16 -19.86
N ALA A 88 1.10 36.36 -20.54
CA ALA A 88 1.30 34.95 -20.25
C ALA A 88 2.73 34.68 -19.76
N ARG A 89 2.93 33.55 -19.09
CA ARG A 89 4.25 33.01 -18.74
C ARG A 89 4.44 31.69 -19.44
N ILE A 90 5.54 31.57 -20.19
CA ILE A 90 6.09 30.32 -20.69
C ILE A 90 7.10 29.80 -19.67
N ASN A 91 7.11 28.48 -19.48
CA ASN A 91 8.13 27.76 -18.74
C ASN A 91 8.56 26.54 -19.55
N ILE A 92 9.87 26.33 -19.72
CA ILE A 92 10.46 25.19 -20.44
C ILE A 92 11.39 24.48 -19.46
N LYS A 93 11.03 23.26 -19.02
CA LYS A 93 11.92 22.37 -18.28
C LYS A 93 12.59 21.39 -19.26
N LEU A 94 13.92 21.35 -19.25
CA LEU A 94 14.78 20.42 -19.97
C LEU A 94 15.27 19.33 -19.00
N GLU A 95 15.33 18.09 -19.46
CA GLU A 95 15.80 16.91 -18.73
C GLU A 95 16.66 16.05 -19.68
N THR A 96 17.77 15.49 -19.21
CA THR A 96 18.75 14.78 -20.08
C THR A 96 19.16 13.41 -19.53
N ILE A 97 19.38 12.44 -20.43
CA ILE A 97 19.95 11.13 -20.07
C ILE A 97 21.47 11.26 -19.94
N GLU A 98 22.01 10.72 -18.85
CA GLU A 98 23.44 10.65 -18.54
C GLU A 98 24.26 10.03 -19.70
N LYS A 99 25.48 10.54 -19.89
CA LYS A 99 26.48 9.95 -20.76
C LYS A 99 27.86 10.05 -20.11
N PRO A 100 28.52 8.94 -19.73
CA PRO A 100 29.90 8.98 -19.24
C PRO A 100 30.89 9.51 -20.30
N ARG A 101 31.94 10.23 -19.87
CA ARG A 101 33.06 10.62 -20.74
C ARG A 101 34.05 9.48 -21.02
N ALA A 102 34.20 8.59 -20.06
CA ALA A 102 35.21 7.55 -20.00
C ALA A 102 34.60 6.26 -19.43
N GLU A 103 35.28 5.12 -19.61
CA GLU A 103 34.84 3.81 -19.10
C GLU A 103 34.88 3.76 -17.56
N TYR A 104 35.82 4.51 -16.97
CA TYR A 104 36.05 4.61 -15.53
C TYR A 104 36.19 6.09 -15.12
N THR A 105 35.83 6.41 -13.87
CA THR A 105 36.06 7.72 -13.24
C THR A 105 36.62 7.48 -11.84
N ASP A 106 37.90 7.77 -11.64
CA ASP A 106 38.54 7.76 -10.33
C ASP A 106 38.13 9.03 -9.55
N VAL A 107 38.01 8.94 -8.23
CA VAL A 107 37.43 10.00 -7.39
C VAL A 107 38.37 10.41 -6.25
N ILE A 108 38.60 11.71 -6.07
CA ILE A 108 39.24 12.28 -4.88
C ILE A 108 38.14 12.82 -3.97
N LEU A 109 37.83 12.10 -2.90
CA LEU A 109 36.92 12.58 -1.85
C LEU A 109 37.63 13.63 -1.00
N VAL A 110 37.07 14.83 -0.90
CA VAL A 110 37.57 15.93 -0.06
C VAL A 110 36.46 16.27 0.94
N LEU A 111 36.55 15.69 2.13
CA LEU A 111 35.47 15.67 3.11
C LEU A 111 35.75 16.64 4.27
N ASP A 112 34.81 17.55 4.51
CA ASP A 112 34.83 18.43 5.67
C ASP A 112 34.64 17.63 6.97
N THR A 113 35.51 17.90 7.94
CA THR A 113 35.54 17.31 9.28
C THR A 113 35.65 18.39 10.37
N SER A 114 35.26 19.63 10.04
CA SER A 114 35.19 20.76 10.96
C SER A 114 34.11 20.59 12.04
N GLY A 115 34.08 21.51 13.00
CA GLY A 115 33.17 21.47 14.15
C GLY A 115 31.69 21.70 13.85
N SER A 116 31.31 22.08 12.62
CA SER A 116 29.90 22.22 12.19
C SER A 116 29.26 20.86 11.84
N MET A 117 30.05 19.91 11.36
CA MET A 117 29.64 18.56 10.93
C MET A 117 29.13 17.61 12.06
N VAL A 118 28.96 18.10 13.29
CA VAL A 118 28.68 17.28 14.48
C VAL A 118 27.38 16.46 14.41
N LYS A 119 27.40 15.28 15.04
CA LYS A 119 26.27 14.33 15.18
C LYS A 119 25.76 13.79 13.84
N ASP A 120 24.44 13.78 13.66
CA ASP A 120 23.63 13.34 12.53
C ASP A 120 24.26 13.69 11.16
N LYS A 121 24.92 14.86 11.03
CA LYS A 121 25.61 15.28 9.81
C LYS A 121 26.76 14.36 9.41
N ILE A 122 27.72 14.10 10.30
CA ILE A 122 28.87 13.23 10.02
C ILE A 122 28.43 11.76 9.94
N GLU A 123 27.50 11.32 10.80
CA GLU A 123 26.99 9.94 10.78
C GLU A 123 26.31 9.60 9.45
N GLN A 124 25.48 10.51 8.91
CA GLN A 124 24.85 10.34 7.60
C GLN A 124 25.83 10.52 6.43
N LEU A 125 26.85 11.38 6.55
CA LEU A 125 27.96 11.44 5.57
C LEU A 125 28.72 10.12 5.51
N GLN A 126 29.07 9.53 6.66
CA GLN A 126 29.80 8.27 6.72
C GLN A 126 29.02 7.16 6.01
N LYS A 127 27.71 7.06 6.28
CA LYS A 127 26.81 6.13 5.61
C LYS A 127 26.77 6.34 4.08
N ASP A 128 26.51 7.56 3.62
CA ASP A 128 26.26 7.83 2.20
C ASP A 128 27.56 7.79 1.37
N VAL A 129 28.71 8.13 1.98
CA VAL A 129 30.03 7.93 1.34
C VAL A 129 30.39 6.44 1.29
N ASN A 130 30.03 5.64 2.30
CA ASN A 130 30.18 4.18 2.23
C ASN A 130 29.29 3.56 1.13
N GLU A 131 28.08 4.08 0.92
CA GLU A 131 27.21 3.71 -0.22
C GLU A 131 27.89 4.05 -1.56
N LEU A 132 28.41 5.28 -1.71
CA LEU A 132 29.18 5.69 -2.89
C LEU A 132 30.40 4.77 -3.14
N ILE A 133 31.17 4.41 -2.11
CA ILE A 133 32.31 3.48 -2.22
C ILE A 133 31.85 2.11 -2.75
N ASN A 134 30.76 1.58 -2.20
CA ASN A 134 30.20 0.27 -2.61
C ASN A 134 29.67 0.25 -4.05
N ASP A 135 29.21 1.38 -4.59
CA ASP A 135 28.82 1.49 -6.00
C ASP A 135 30.02 1.79 -6.92
N THR A 136 30.95 2.63 -6.48
CA THR A 136 32.05 3.17 -7.30
C THR A 136 33.17 2.15 -7.51
N ILE A 137 33.65 1.49 -6.45
CA ILE A 137 34.82 0.59 -6.53
C ILE A 137 34.55 -0.65 -7.41
N PRO A 138 33.42 -1.38 -7.30
CA PRO A 138 33.16 -2.57 -8.13
C PRO A 138 33.03 -2.27 -9.64
N LYS A 139 32.82 -1.01 -10.02
CA LYS A 139 32.85 -0.55 -11.43
C LYS A 139 34.27 -0.42 -11.99
N GLY A 140 35.32 -0.67 -11.19
CA GLY A 140 36.72 -0.60 -11.61
C GLY A 140 37.37 0.79 -11.44
N ASN A 141 36.73 1.66 -10.65
CA ASN A 141 37.20 2.99 -10.28
C ASN A 141 38.06 2.93 -9.01
N LYS A 142 38.93 3.92 -8.81
CA LYS A 142 39.70 4.10 -7.56
C LYS A 142 39.22 5.32 -6.80
N ILE A 143 39.35 5.28 -5.47
CA ILE A 143 39.05 6.41 -4.60
C ILE A 143 40.30 6.80 -3.81
N ALA A 144 40.61 8.09 -3.77
CA ALA A 144 41.51 8.70 -2.81
C ALA A 144 40.70 9.52 -1.78
N LEU A 145 41.23 9.69 -0.57
CA LEU A 145 40.52 10.33 0.54
C LEU A 145 41.36 11.42 1.21
N ILE A 146 40.87 12.65 1.14
CA ILE A 146 41.33 13.82 1.88
C ILE A 146 40.26 14.20 2.91
N THR A 147 40.69 14.50 4.12
CA THR A 147 39.86 15.14 5.16
C THR A 147 40.41 16.51 5.49
N PHE A 148 39.54 17.46 5.84
CA PHE A 148 39.99 18.80 6.22
C PHE A 148 39.17 19.43 7.35
N ASN A 149 39.82 20.34 8.08
CA ASN A 149 39.28 21.19 9.13
C ASN A 149 40.12 22.48 9.21
N ASP A 150 40.77 22.79 10.34
CA ASP A 150 41.84 23.80 10.45
C ASP A 150 42.97 23.54 9.42
N THR A 151 43.22 22.25 9.16
CA THR A 151 44.28 21.71 8.29
C THR A 151 43.71 20.60 7.40
N ALA A 152 44.46 20.12 6.40
CA ALA A 152 44.01 19.02 5.54
C ALA A 152 45.02 17.86 5.50
N THR A 153 44.51 16.63 5.52
CA THR A 153 45.27 15.38 5.56
C THR A 153 44.83 14.45 4.44
N ILE A 154 45.79 13.87 3.73
CA ILE A 154 45.55 12.72 2.85
C ILE A 154 45.45 11.50 3.76
N VAL A 155 44.25 10.93 3.88
CA VAL A 155 44.00 9.72 4.67
C VAL A 155 44.37 8.48 3.86
N ASN A 156 44.02 8.46 2.57
CA ASN A 156 44.46 7.45 1.60
C ASN A 156 44.77 8.11 0.24
N ASP A 157 45.84 7.63 -0.41
CA ASP A 157 46.05 7.80 -1.85
C ASP A 157 45.06 6.89 -2.63
N PHE A 158 45.04 6.98 -3.96
CA PHE A 158 44.11 6.22 -4.81
C PHE A 158 44.19 4.70 -4.60
N THR A 159 43.10 4.12 -4.10
CA THR A 159 42.97 2.69 -3.82
C THR A 159 41.67 2.12 -4.36
N ASP A 160 41.68 0.82 -4.65
CA ASP A 160 40.52 -0.03 -4.93
C ASP A 160 40.18 -0.98 -3.74
N ASP A 161 40.83 -0.80 -2.58
CA ASP A 161 40.47 -1.51 -1.35
C ASP A 161 39.30 -0.82 -0.61
N THR A 162 38.09 -1.33 -0.88
CA THR A 162 36.84 -0.97 -0.19
C THR A 162 36.96 -1.01 1.34
N SER A 163 37.72 -1.94 1.90
CA SER A 163 37.82 -2.14 3.36
C SER A 163 38.63 -1.02 4.01
N VAL A 164 39.77 -0.65 3.41
CA VAL A 164 40.61 0.45 3.87
C VAL A 164 39.86 1.79 3.79
N LEU A 165 39.11 2.00 2.70
CA LEU A 165 38.26 3.18 2.53
C LEU A 165 37.16 3.24 3.59
N GLN A 166 36.40 2.15 3.79
CA GLN A 166 35.33 2.09 4.78
C GLN A 166 35.84 2.21 6.23
N GLU A 167 36.97 1.60 6.58
CA GLU A 167 37.61 1.81 7.89
C GLU A 167 38.00 3.28 8.08
N SER A 168 38.52 3.94 7.04
CA SER A 168 38.90 5.35 7.09
C SER A 168 37.69 6.29 7.24
N ILE A 169 36.58 6.00 6.54
CA ILE A 169 35.33 6.76 6.65
C ILE A 169 34.67 6.54 8.02
N ASN A 170 34.58 5.30 8.50
CA ASN A 170 33.94 4.98 9.78
C ASN A 170 34.70 5.55 11.00
N ASN A 171 36.00 5.84 10.86
CA ASN A 171 36.82 6.48 11.89
C ASN A 171 36.88 8.03 11.81
N LEU A 172 36.13 8.67 10.90
CA LEU A 172 36.05 10.14 10.84
C LEU A 172 35.49 10.72 12.15
N SER A 173 36.01 11.88 12.54
CA SER A 173 35.56 12.64 13.72
C SER A 173 35.69 14.14 13.49
N THR A 174 34.82 14.92 14.14
CA THR A 174 34.59 16.34 13.82
C THR A 174 35.26 17.28 14.81
N SER A 175 36.16 18.14 14.35
CA SER A 175 36.85 19.14 15.18
C SER A 175 37.46 20.26 14.32
N GLY A 176 37.63 21.46 14.89
CA GLY A 176 38.33 22.57 14.23
C GLY A 176 37.44 23.48 13.38
N GLU A 177 38.09 24.43 12.71
CA GLU A 177 37.51 25.35 11.72
C GLU A 177 37.41 24.74 10.31
N THR A 178 37.05 25.55 9.30
CA THR A 178 36.83 25.10 7.90
C THR A 178 37.84 25.80 6.98
N ASN A 179 38.85 25.07 6.47
CA ASN A 179 39.93 25.61 5.63
C ASN A 179 39.99 24.97 4.22
N TYR A 180 39.40 25.64 3.23
CA TYR A 180 39.38 25.14 1.84
C TYR A 180 40.75 25.19 1.16
N TYR A 181 41.62 26.14 1.53
CA TYR A 181 42.92 26.31 0.87
C TYR A 181 43.85 25.12 1.16
N GLN A 182 43.90 24.66 2.42
CA GLN A 182 44.65 23.44 2.78
C GLN A 182 44.10 22.20 2.06
N ALA A 183 42.77 22.10 1.92
CA ALA A 183 42.13 20.99 1.22
C ALA A 183 42.53 20.93 -0.26
N LEU A 184 42.57 22.06 -0.97
CA LEU A 184 43.02 22.13 -2.36
C LEU A 184 44.53 21.87 -2.52
N LEU A 185 45.37 22.29 -1.56
CA LEU A 185 46.80 21.91 -1.55
C LEU A 185 46.99 20.38 -1.45
N LYS A 186 46.14 19.66 -0.71
CA LYS A 186 46.18 18.19 -0.68
C LYS A 186 45.69 17.56 -1.98
N VAL A 187 44.81 18.22 -2.73
CA VAL A 187 44.43 17.79 -4.09
C VAL A 187 45.63 17.92 -5.04
N ASP A 188 46.44 18.98 -4.94
CA ASP A 188 47.67 19.11 -5.74
C ASP A 188 48.71 18.04 -5.40
N ASP A 189 48.89 17.73 -4.11
CA ASP A 189 49.78 16.64 -3.65
C ASP A 189 49.41 15.29 -4.31
N ILE A 190 48.12 14.89 -4.27
CA ILE A 190 47.66 13.63 -4.88
C ILE A 190 47.77 13.66 -6.41
N LEU A 191 47.38 14.76 -7.06
CA LEU A 191 47.46 14.87 -8.52
C LEU A 191 48.92 15.01 -9.01
N SER A 192 49.89 15.28 -8.13
CA SER A 192 51.31 15.29 -8.49
C SER A 192 51.88 13.89 -8.77
N THR A 193 51.24 12.84 -8.23
CA THR A 193 51.61 11.43 -8.44
C THR A 193 50.62 10.68 -9.34
N TYR A 194 49.41 11.20 -9.56
CA TYR A 194 48.39 10.59 -10.41
C TYR A 194 48.81 10.51 -11.88
N ASN A 195 48.72 9.31 -12.47
CA ASN A 195 49.03 9.05 -13.87
C ASN A 195 47.72 8.78 -14.64
N LYS A 196 47.17 9.81 -15.29
CA LYS A 196 45.89 9.69 -16.02
C LYS A 196 45.98 8.73 -17.20
N GLU A 197 45.15 7.70 -17.19
CA GLU A 197 44.93 6.76 -18.30
C GLU A 197 43.88 7.31 -19.28
N SER A 198 43.95 6.93 -20.56
CA SER A 198 43.07 7.50 -21.61
C SER A 198 41.60 7.06 -21.54
N ASN A 199 41.28 6.06 -20.73
CA ASN A 199 39.92 5.60 -20.43
C ASN A 199 39.51 5.81 -18.96
N ARG A 200 40.28 6.61 -18.20
CA ARG A 200 39.97 7.02 -16.83
C ARG A 200 39.80 8.54 -16.74
N ASP A 201 38.65 9.00 -16.30
CA ASP A 201 38.49 10.36 -15.79
C ASP A 201 38.82 10.46 -14.30
N CYS A 202 39.02 11.70 -13.82
CA CYS A 202 39.38 11.98 -12.43
C CYS A 202 38.56 13.18 -11.95
N VAL A 203 37.78 12.98 -10.88
CA VAL A 203 36.86 13.98 -10.31
C VAL A 203 37.17 14.20 -8.83
N VAL A 204 37.19 15.47 -8.41
CA VAL A 204 37.29 15.85 -6.99
C VAL A 204 35.88 16.11 -6.45
N LEU A 205 35.51 15.47 -5.35
CA LEU A 205 34.28 15.76 -4.61
C LEU A 205 34.57 16.62 -3.40
N PHE A 206 34.25 17.90 -3.49
CA PHE A 206 34.45 18.87 -2.42
C PHE A 206 33.17 19.02 -1.59
N LEU A 207 33.06 18.27 -0.49
CA LEU A 207 31.88 18.24 0.39
C LEU A 207 32.14 19.06 1.65
N THR A 208 31.26 20.02 1.93
CA THR A 208 31.36 20.96 3.07
C THR A 208 29.98 21.39 3.57
N ASP A 209 29.85 21.56 4.90
CA ASP A 209 28.67 22.15 5.54
C ASP A 209 28.90 23.58 6.06
N GLY A 210 30.10 24.11 5.88
CA GLY A 210 30.53 25.40 6.36
C GLY A 210 30.81 26.42 5.26
N LEU A 211 31.19 27.63 5.68
CA LEU A 211 31.90 28.60 4.85
C LEU A 211 33.38 28.59 5.30
N PRO A 212 34.35 28.86 4.41
CA PRO A 212 35.74 28.86 4.81
C PRO A 212 36.00 30.00 5.80
N THR A 213 36.54 29.65 6.98
CA THR A 213 36.81 30.61 8.07
C THR A 213 38.28 30.98 8.19
N SER A 214 39.18 30.09 7.74
CA SER A 214 40.63 30.28 7.76
C SER A 214 41.23 30.33 6.34
N GLU A 215 42.34 31.05 6.20
CA GLU A 215 43.15 31.30 4.98
C GLU A 215 42.41 31.84 3.73
N THR A 216 41.10 32.07 3.80
CA THR A 216 40.27 32.62 2.71
C THR A 216 40.64 34.06 2.34
N PRO A 217 40.67 34.45 1.04
CA PRO A 217 40.23 33.71 -0.15
C PRO A 217 41.37 33.05 -0.96
N SER A 218 42.39 32.49 -0.29
CA SER A 218 43.55 31.88 -0.98
C SER A 218 43.17 30.66 -1.83
N GLU A 219 42.11 29.94 -1.46
CA GLU A 219 41.53 28.81 -2.19
C GLU A 219 41.14 29.16 -3.64
N VAL A 220 40.77 30.42 -3.91
CA VAL A 220 40.41 30.90 -5.26
C VAL A 220 41.64 31.13 -6.15
N GLY A 221 42.82 31.22 -5.54
CA GLY A 221 44.12 31.16 -6.23
C GLY A 221 44.51 29.71 -6.53
N GLU A 222 44.45 28.84 -5.53
CA GLU A 222 44.85 27.43 -5.64
C GLU A 222 43.97 26.65 -6.63
N TYR A 223 42.65 26.88 -6.60
CA TYR A 223 41.73 26.34 -7.60
C TYR A 223 42.18 26.64 -9.03
N LYS A 224 42.61 27.87 -9.32
CA LYS A 224 43.07 28.25 -10.67
C LYS A 224 44.38 27.57 -11.04
N LEU A 225 45.29 27.43 -10.08
CA LEU A 225 46.55 26.70 -10.28
C LEU A 225 46.29 25.23 -10.60
N LEU A 226 45.37 24.57 -9.89
CA LEU A 226 44.91 23.21 -10.19
C LEU A 226 44.33 23.10 -11.61
N LYS A 227 43.46 24.03 -12.02
CA LYS A 227 42.86 24.03 -13.38
C LYS A 227 43.87 24.34 -14.49
N ASP A 228 44.87 25.19 -14.25
CA ASP A 228 45.96 25.48 -15.19
C ASP A 228 46.96 24.31 -15.30
N LYS A 229 47.11 23.51 -14.23
CA LYS A 229 48.06 22.38 -14.15
C LYS A 229 47.44 21.05 -14.60
N TYR A 230 46.13 20.87 -14.45
CA TYR A 230 45.38 19.65 -14.76
C TYR A 230 44.12 19.97 -15.57
N ASP A 231 44.29 20.12 -16.89
CA ASP A 231 43.23 20.48 -17.84
C ASP A 231 42.01 19.52 -17.86
N TYR A 232 42.24 18.26 -17.49
CA TYR A 232 41.23 17.20 -17.39
C TYR A 232 40.40 17.21 -16.10
N LEU A 233 40.81 17.96 -15.07
CA LEU A 233 40.27 17.84 -13.72
C LEU A 233 38.87 18.46 -13.63
N SER A 234 37.89 17.74 -13.07
CA SER A 234 36.61 18.33 -12.63
C SER A 234 36.57 18.42 -11.11
N ILE A 235 36.22 19.58 -10.56
CA ILE A 235 36.07 19.78 -9.12
C ILE A 235 34.59 20.08 -8.83
N ASN A 236 33.89 19.08 -8.31
CA ASN A 236 32.43 19.12 -8.12
C ASN A 236 32.12 19.35 -6.64
N GLY A 237 31.42 20.45 -6.34
CA GLY A 237 31.11 20.89 -4.98
C GLY A 237 29.77 20.36 -4.48
N ILE A 238 29.74 19.82 -3.27
CA ILE A 238 28.52 19.41 -2.56
C ILE A 238 28.37 20.31 -1.33
N GLN A 239 27.41 21.24 -1.41
CA GLN A 239 26.99 22.07 -0.29
C GLN A 239 26.01 21.28 0.58
N TYR A 240 26.44 20.83 1.75
CA TYR A 240 25.69 19.94 2.63
C TYR A 240 25.05 20.70 3.79
N GLU A 241 23.73 20.67 3.96
CA GLU A 241 23.02 21.27 5.12
C GLU A 241 23.34 22.78 5.38
N LEU A 242 23.74 23.51 4.33
CA LEU A 242 24.11 24.95 4.35
C LEU A 242 23.08 25.83 3.60
N GLY A 243 21.86 25.34 3.43
CA GLY A 243 20.74 26.07 2.84
C GLY A 243 20.63 25.99 1.31
N ASN A 244 19.59 26.65 0.78
CA ASN A 244 19.01 26.37 -0.54
C ASN A 244 19.58 27.20 -1.70
N GLU A 245 20.58 28.05 -1.47
CA GLU A 245 21.28 28.81 -2.50
C GLU A 245 22.78 28.47 -2.48
N VAL A 246 23.38 28.31 -3.66
CA VAL A 246 24.80 27.93 -3.78
C VAL A 246 25.70 29.05 -3.27
N SER A 247 26.49 28.75 -2.24
CA SER A 247 27.45 29.66 -1.64
C SER A 247 28.49 30.14 -2.66
N GLY A 248 28.73 31.45 -2.68
CA GLY A 248 29.78 32.07 -3.49
C GLY A 248 31.18 31.51 -3.19
N SER A 249 31.44 31.09 -1.95
CA SER A 249 32.74 30.48 -1.59
C SER A 249 32.95 29.14 -2.29
N ILE A 250 31.95 28.25 -2.27
CA ILE A 250 32.01 26.94 -2.95
C ILE A 250 32.08 27.15 -4.47
N LYS A 251 31.23 28.04 -5.01
CA LYS A 251 31.18 28.36 -6.44
C LYS A 251 32.49 28.95 -7.01
N ASN A 252 33.31 29.58 -6.18
CA ASN A 252 34.60 30.12 -6.59
C ASN A 252 35.73 29.07 -6.69
N ILE A 253 35.50 27.83 -6.23
CA ILE A 253 36.48 26.73 -6.21
C ILE A 253 36.02 25.43 -6.88
N THR A 254 34.87 25.45 -7.59
CA THR A 254 34.25 24.25 -8.18
C THR A 254 33.69 24.54 -9.57
N ASP A 255 33.71 23.54 -10.44
CA ASP A 255 33.14 23.57 -11.80
C ASP A 255 31.62 23.37 -11.80
N ILE A 256 31.13 22.50 -10.91
CA ILE A 256 29.71 22.13 -10.76
C ILE A 256 29.35 22.21 -9.27
N GLN A 257 28.14 22.65 -8.94
CA GLN A 257 27.67 22.72 -7.55
C GLN A 257 26.34 21.99 -7.36
N PHE A 258 26.25 21.22 -6.28
CA PHE A 258 25.06 20.51 -5.82
C PHE A 258 24.70 20.97 -4.40
N ILE A 259 23.40 20.94 -4.06
CA ILE A 259 22.90 21.26 -2.71
C ILE A 259 22.30 19.99 -2.12
N ALA A 260 22.94 19.47 -1.09
CA ALA A 260 22.57 18.24 -0.41
C ALA A 260 22.00 18.49 0.99
N SER A 261 21.11 17.60 1.40
CA SER A 261 20.63 17.45 2.77
C SER A 261 20.97 16.05 3.27
N THR A 262 20.82 15.83 4.57
CA THR A 262 20.79 14.52 5.24
C THR A 262 19.83 13.50 4.61
N LYS A 263 18.89 13.93 3.74
CA LYS A 263 17.98 13.04 2.99
C LYS A 263 18.34 12.85 1.51
N THR A 264 19.27 13.64 0.97
CA THR A 264 19.58 13.68 -0.47
C THR A 264 21.08 13.59 -0.78
N LEU A 265 21.93 13.41 0.24
CA LEU A 265 23.38 13.40 0.08
C LEU A 265 23.87 12.23 -0.79
N SER A 266 23.34 11.01 -0.64
CA SER A 266 23.73 9.88 -1.51
C SER A 266 23.42 10.11 -2.99
N GLU A 267 22.26 10.71 -3.32
CA GLU A 267 21.90 11.08 -4.70
C GLU A 267 22.91 12.07 -5.30
N PHE A 268 23.30 13.10 -4.54
CA PHE A 268 24.24 14.11 -5.01
C PHE A 268 25.70 13.68 -4.95
N LEU A 269 26.08 12.75 -4.06
CA LEU A 269 27.38 12.07 -4.09
C LEU A 269 27.54 11.27 -5.38
N TYR A 270 26.52 10.50 -5.78
CA TYR A 270 26.51 9.78 -7.06
C TYR A 270 26.55 10.74 -8.26
N LYS A 271 25.65 11.73 -8.32
CA LYS A 271 25.59 12.70 -9.43
C LYS A 271 26.84 13.58 -9.55
N ALA A 272 27.60 13.74 -8.46
CA ALA A 272 28.85 14.48 -8.48
C ALA A 272 30.06 13.58 -8.82
N SER A 273 30.06 12.29 -8.44
CA SER A 273 31.23 11.41 -8.61
C SER A 273 31.54 11.10 -10.08
N ILE A 274 30.49 11.02 -10.90
CA ILE A 274 30.58 10.84 -12.35
C ILE A 274 31.21 12.05 -13.05
N SER A 275 31.91 11.77 -14.15
CA SER A 275 32.38 12.78 -15.11
C SER A 275 31.49 12.74 -16.36
N PRO A 276 30.29 13.36 -16.35
CA PRO A 276 29.36 13.32 -17.47
C PRO A 276 29.88 14.12 -18.67
N ALA A 277 29.54 13.65 -19.87
CA ALA A 277 29.78 14.35 -21.11
C ALA A 277 29.04 15.70 -21.08
N GLY A 278 29.74 16.74 -21.51
CA GLY A 278 29.11 18.00 -21.83
C GLY A 278 28.54 17.94 -23.24
N TYR A 279 27.47 18.69 -23.48
CA TYR A 279 27.17 19.13 -24.84
C TYR A 279 28.19 20.21 -25.22
N ASP A 280 28.87 20.03 -26.36
CA ASP A 280 29.83 21.00 -26.90
C ASP A 280 29.13 22.31 -27.27
N ASP A 281 27.97 22.15 -27.93
CA ASP A 281 27.01 23.20 -28.27
C ASP A 281 25.62 22.69 -27.83
N PHE A 282 24.79 23.51 -27.20
CA PHE A 282 23.38 23.19 -26.91
C PHE A 282 22.56 24.48 -26.90
N MET A 283 21.62 24.61 -27.83
CA MET A 283 20.82 25.81 -28.01
C MET A 283 19.37 25.46 -28.33
N LEU A 284 18.45 25.94 -27.51
CA LEU A 284 17.00 25.88 -27.76
C LEU A 284 16.54 27.27 -28.21
N THR A 285 16.05 27.37 -29.44
CA THR A 285 15.54 28.62 -30.03
C THR A 285 14.04 28.52 -30.25
N ASP A 286 13.30 29.41 -29.60
CA ASP A 286 11.84 29.38 -29.51
C ASP A 286 11.22 30.60 -30.20
N TYR A 287 10.39 30.37 -31.22
CA TYR A 287 9.97 31.40 -32.17
C TYR A 287 8.54 31.88 -31.87
N ILE A 288 8.40 32.97 -31.12
CA ILE A 288 7.11 33.51 -30.67
C ILE A 288 6.19 33.82 -31.87
N ASP A 289 4.90 33.50 -31.76
CA ASP A 289 3.95 33.84 -32.83
C ASP A 289 3.63 35.33 -32.77
N THR A 290 4.29 36.09 -33.65
CA THR A 290 4.18 37.55 -33.72
C THR A 290 2.80 38.06 -34.17
N SER A 291 1.93 37.18 -34.68
CA SER A 291 0.54 37.57 -34.98
C SER A 291 -0.29 37.76 -33.72
N ASP A 292 -0.02 36.97 -32.67
CA ASP A 292 -0.75 37.03 -31.39
C ASP A 292 0.06 37.68 -30.25
N PHE A 293 1.36 37.38 -30.13
CA PHE A 293 2.20 37.76 -28.98
C PHE A 293 3.43 38.61 -29.37
N ASN A 294 3.98 39.32 -28.39
CA ASN A 294 5.21 40.10 -28.55
C ASN A 294 6.07 40.16 -27.27
N LEU A 295 7.38 40.35 -27.47
CA LEU A 295 8.40 40.42 -26.42
C LEU A 295 8.73 41.86 -25.95
N LYS A 296 7.89 42.84 -26.31
CA LYS A 296 8.12 44.26 -26.04
C LYS A 296 8.09 44.57 -24.54
N GLY A 297 9.22 45.00 -23.99
CA GLY A 297 9.32 45.37 -22.57
C GLY A 297 9.23 44.19 -21.60
N VAL A 298 9.50 42.96 -22.07
CA VAL A 298 9.68 41.79 -21.20
C VAL A 298 10.91 41.99 -20.31
N SER A 299 10.70 41.99 -19.00
CA SER A 299 11.76 42.13 -17.99
C SER A 299 12.09 40.83 -17.26
N LYS A 300 11.29 39.78 -17.45
CA LYS A 300 11.47 38.47 -16.84
C LYS A 300 11.82 37.45 -17.92
N VAL A 301 13.13 37.31 -18.13
CA VAL A 301 13.77 36.11 -18.69
C VAL A 301 14.71 35.59 -17.61
N SER A 302 14.65 34.31 -17.26
CA SER A 302 15.59 33.72 -16.31
C SER A 302 15.70 32.22 -16.50
N THR A 303 16.90 31.69 -16.34
CA THR A 303 17.19 30.26 -16.41
C THR A 303 18.02 29.78 -15.22
N THR A 304 17.96 28.49 -14.91
CA THR A 304 18.82 27.81 -13.93
C THR A 304 20.22 27.48 -14.47
N PHE A 305 20.40 27.37 -15.79
CA PHE A 305 21.71 27.10 -16.41
C PHE A 305 21.91 27.86 -17.74
N GLY A 306 23.16 28.22 -18.02
CA GLY A 306 23.53 28.88 -19.28
C GLY A 306 23.09 30.34 -19.32
N SER A 307 22.66 30.80 -20.50
CA SER A 307 22.17 32.16 -20.70
C SER A 307 21.01 32.21 -21.68
N ALA A 308 20.12 33.18 -21.53
CA ALA A 308 18.98 33.36 -22.41
C ALA A 308 18.92 34.81 -22.93
N SER A 309 18.77 34.96 -24.24
CA SER A 309 18.60 36.24 -24.94
C SER A 309 17.26 36.31 -25.67
N ILE A 310 16.89 37.53 -26.08
CA ILE A 310 15.78 37.78 -26.99
C ILE A 310 16.35 38.48 -28.22
N GLU A 311 16.10 37.93 -29.40
CA GLU A 311 16.50 38.50 -30.69
C GLU A 311 15.27 38.57 -31.60
N ASP A 312 14.78 39.79 -31.85
CA ASP A 312 13.51 40.10 -32.53
C ASP A 312 12.29 39.32 -31.96
N ASP A 313 11.93 38.19 -32.56
CA ASP A 313 10.81 37.31 -32.20
C ASP A 313 11.24 35.99 -31.53
N GLN A 314 12.56 35.75 -31.41
CA GLN A 314 13.13 34.53 -30.89
C GLN A 314 13.59 34.68 -29.44
N VAL A 315 13.27 33.66 -28.63
CA VAL A 315 13.89 33.42 -27.33
C VAL A 315 14.98 32.38 -27.54
N ILE A 316 16.24 32.78 -27.37
CA ILE A 316 17.40 31.90 -27.58
C ILE A 316 17.93 31.51 -26.21
N TRP A 317 17.92 30.22 -25.88
CA TRP A 317 18.48 29.66 -24.66
C TRP A 317 19.74 28.88 -25.00
N ASN A 318 20.88 29.47 -24.67
CA ASN A 318 22.20 28.85 -24.80
C ASN A 318 22.53 28.06 -23.52
N LEU A 319 22.88 26.80 -23.71
CA LEU A 319 23.18 25.78 -22.71
C LEU A 319 24.55 25.13 -22.99
N ASP A 320 25.45 25.83 -23.69
CA ASP A 320 26.75 25.28 -24.09
C ASP A 320 27.55 24.81 -22.86
N GLY A 321 28.15 23.62 -22.95
CA GLY A 321 28.86 22.99 -21.84
C GLY A 321 27.97 22.36 -20.76
N PHE A 322 26.64 22.42 -20.86
CA PHE A 322 25.70 21.71 -19.96
C PHE A 322 26.00 20.21 -19.91
N LYS A 323 25.76 19.57 -18.76
CA LYS A 323 26.11 18.15 -18.55
C LYS A 323 24.90 17.26 -18.74
N THR A 324 25.14 16.11 -19.38
CA THR A 324 24.18 15.00 -19.43
C THR A 324 23.85 14.46 -18.04
N GLY A 325 22.61 14.02 -17.83
CA GLY A 325 22.13 13.54 -16.52
C GLY A 325 21.61 14.65 -15.60
N LEU A 326 21.62 15.90 -16.05
CA LEU A 326 21.09 17.06 -15.32
C LEU A 326 19.82 17.63 -15.97
N ASP A 327 19.09 18.40 -15.17
CA ASP A 327 17.91 19.18 -15.55
C ASP A 327 18.25 20.67 -15.63
N ALA A 328 17.55 21.41 -16.50
CA ALA A 328 17.60 22.87 -16.58
C ALA A 328 16.20 23.46 -16.82
N GLU A 329 16.00 24.72 -16.49
CA GLU A 329 14.69 25.38 -16.60
C GLU A 329 14.83 26.80 -17.14
N LEU A 330 13.94 27.20 -18.05
CA LEU A 330 13.80 28.55 -18.57
C LEU A 330 12.39 29.07 -18.26
N THR A 331 12.30 30.31 -17.78
CA THR A 331 11.03 31.03 -17.60
C THR A 331 11.08 32.37 -18.32
N ILE A 332 10.06 32.65 -19.14
CA ILE A 332 9.88 33.93 -19.84
C ILE A 332 8.41 34.40 -19.76
N ASP A 333 8.21 35.71 -19.56
CA ASP A 333 6.90 36.35 -19.70
C ASP A 333 6.72 36.88 -21.13
N ILE A 334 5.54 36.70 -21.71
CA ILE A 334 5.16 37.21 -23.05
C ILE A 334 3.91 38.09 -22.96
N ASN A 335 3.78 39.09 -23.84
CA ASN A 335 2.60 39.96 -23.88
C ASN A 335 1.73 39.58 -25.08
N LEU A 336 0.41 39.52 -24.91
CA LEU A 336 -0.52 39.50 -26.03
C LEU A 336 -0.47 40.86 -26.75
N ASN A 337 -0.67 40.88 -28.07
CA ASN A 337 -0.68 42.11 -28.86
C ASN A 337 -1.80 43.06 -28.39
N ASP A 338 -1.47 44.36 -28.25
CA ASP A 338 -2.34 45.39 -27.64
C ASP A 338 -3.76 45.45 -28.27
N GLU A 339 -3.88 45.09 -29.54
CA GLU A 339 -5.11 45.07 -30.33
C GLU A 339 -5.98 43.81 -30.17
N LEU A 340 -5.46 42.77 -29.50
CA LEU A 340 -6.18 41.53 -29.17
C LEU A 340 -6.65 41.48 -27.71
N ILE A 341 -6.08 42.30 -26.81
CA ILE A 341 -6.40 42.30 -25.39
C ILE A 341 -7.88 42.64 -25.15
N GLY A 342 -8.65 41.65 -24.68
CA GLY A 342 -10.09 41.79 -24.44
C GLY A 342 -10.96 41.72 -25.70
N VAL A 343 -10.40 41.35 -26.85
CA VAL A 343 -11.17 40.85 -28.00
C VAL A 343 -11.61 39.41 -27.75
N GLY A 344 -10.71 38.61 -27.15
CA GLY A 344 -10.95 37.22 -26.80
C GLY A 344 -10.78 36.27 -27.98
N GLY A 345 -9.83 35.33 -27.84
CA GLY A 345 -9.52 34.35 -28.88
C GLY A 345 -8.82 33.12 -28.34
N VAL A 346 -8.22 32.35 -29.25
CA VAL A 346 -7.36 31.21 -28.96
C VAL A 346 -6.07 31.40 -29.75
N TYR A 347 -4.96 31.48 -29.03
CA TYR A 347 -3.71 32.08 -29.47
C TYR A 347 -2.53 31.11 -29.29
N PRO A 348 -1.94 30.56 -30.37
CA PRO A 348 -0.64 29.89 -30.33
C PRO A 348 0.44 30.80 -29.73
N THR A 349 1.29 30.27 -28.84
CA THR A 349 2.36 31.08 -28.24
C THR A 349 3.63 31.15 -29.09
N HIS A 350 3.85 30.18 -29.97
CA HIS A 350 5.01 30.08 -30.84
C HIS A 350 4.67 29.34 -32.14
N THR A 351 5.43 29.64 -33.20
CA THR A 351 5.29 29.00 -34.52
C THR A 351 6.07 27.70 -34.64
N LYS A 352 7.19 27.61 -33.91
CA LYS A 352 8.04 26.41 -33.76
C LYS A 352 9.05 26.58 -32.62
N THR A 353 9.70 25.48 -32.24
CA THR A 353 10.96 25.50 -31.48
C THR A 353 12.00 24.68 -32.24
N ASP A 354 13.22 25.18 -32.35
CA ASP A 354 14.40 24.43 -32.81
C ASP A 354 15.27 24.07 -31.61
N VAL A 355 15.83 22.86 -31.58
CA VAL A 355 16.84 22.44 -30.62
C VAL A 355 18.08 21.97 -31.38
N PHE A 356 19.13 22.79 -31.36
CA PHE A 356 20.46 22.40 -31.85
C PHE A 356 21.27 21.83 -30.68
N TYR A 357 21.93 20.70 -30.89
CA TYR A 357 22.85 20.14 -29.91
C TYR A 357 23.99 19.37 -30.58
N LYS A 358 25.13 19.33 -29.89
CA LYS A 358 26.31 18.57 -30.28
C LYS A 358 26.91 17.89 -29.05
N ILE A 359 27.14 16.59 -29.15
CA ILE A 359 27.73 15.79 -28.07
C ILE A 359 28.57 14.65 -28.65
N ALA A 360 29.83 14.58 -28.23
CA ALA A 360 30.86 13.69 -28.79
C ALA A 360 30.93 13.76 -30.33
N THR A 361 30.45 12.73 -31.04
CA THR A 361 30.44 12.67 -32.52
C THR A 361 29.10 13.04 -33.15
N ILE A 362 28.05 13.27 -32.34
CA ILE A 362 26.71 13.63 -32.80
C ILE A 362 26.58 15.15 -32.85
N SER A 363 25.97 15.66 -33.93
CA SER A 363 25.53 17.05 -34.04
C SER A 363 24.23 17.06 -34.83
N ALA A 364 23.17 17.65 -34.26
CA ALA A 364 21.82 17.59 -34.79
C ALA A 364 21.05 18.88 -34.51
N THR A 365 20.08 19.18 -35.38
CA THR A 365 19.04 20.18 -35.13
C THR A 365 17.68 19.48 -35.26
N GLU A 366 16.88 19.51 -34.20
CA GLU A 366 15.54 18.93 -34.20
C GLU A 366 14.51 20.06 -34.06
N THR A 367 13.57 20.13 -35.00
CA THR A 367 12.54 21.18 -35.06
C THR A 367 11.18 20.58 -34.76
N THR A 368 10.36 21.29 -33.98
CA THR A 368 8.97 20.92 -33.71
C THR A 368 8.03 22.10 -33.91
N ASP A 369 6.84 21.81 -34.44
CA ASP A 369 5.68 22.70 -34.59
C ASP A 369 4.65 22.52 -33.45
N LYS A 370 4.92 21.62 -32.48
CA LYS A 370 4.08 21.43 -31.29
C LYS A 370 4.12 22.67 -30.39
N THR A 371 3.11 23.54 -30.52
CA THR A 371 2.96 24.72 -29.68
C THR A 371 2.00 24.53 -28.50
N THR A 372 2.22 25.28 -27.41
CA THR A 372 1.18 25.57 -26.43
C THR A 372 0.26 26.67 -26.96
N ILE A 373 -1.02 26.57 -26.65
CA ILE A 373 -2.08 27.41 -27.22
C ILE A 373 -2.94 27.92 -26.06
N LEU A 374 -3.03 29.24 -25.90
CA LEU A 374 -3.76 29.87 -24.81
C LEU A 374 -5.11 30.39 -25.27
N LYS A 375 -6.16 30.12 -24.50
CA LYS A 375 -7.48 30.72 -24.72
C LYS A 375 -7.62 31.93 -23.81
N ASP A 376 -8.01 33.07 -24.36
CA ASP A 376 -8.22 34.31 -23.62
C ASP A 376 -9.68 34.51 -23.22
N ASN A 377 -10.66 33.85 -23.85
CA ASN A 377 -12.08 34.08 -23.55
C ASN A 377 -12.89 32.84 -23.13
N TYR A 378 -13.75 33.05 -22.15
CA TYR A 378 -14.55 32.00 -21.52
C TYR A 378 -15.98 32.49 -21.25
N ILE A 379 -16.91 31.54 -21.18
CA ILE A 379 -18.34 31.81 -21.09
C ILE A 379 -18.76 31.84 -19.62
N VAL A 380 -19.42 32.92 -19.23
CA VAL A 380 -20.18 33.03 -17.99
C VAL A 380 -21.64 32.71 -18.29
N THR A 381 -22.14 31.58 -17.79
CA THR A 381 -23.49 31.08 -18.06
C THR A 381 -24.39 31.23 -16.84
N TYR A 382 -25.54 31.89 -17.04
CA TYR A 382 -26.57 32.06 -16.03
C TYR A 382 -27.63 30.97 -16.18
N GLU A 383 -27.59 29.96 -15.32
CA GLU A 383 -28.56 28.88 -15.31
C GLU A 383 -29.78 29.24 -14.44
N PRO A 384 -31.00 29.25 -15.00
CA PRO A 384 -32.20 29.64 -14.26
C PRO A 384 -32.59 28.64 -13.16
N ASN A 385 -31.96 27.46 -13.10
CA ASN A 385 -32.12 26.44 -12.05
C ASN A 385 -33.60 26.18 -11.68
N THR A 386 -34.43 26.00 -12.71
CA THR A 386 -35.89 26.07 -12.63
C THR A 386 -36.48 25.03 -11.66
N PRO A 387 -37.19 25.46 -10.59
CA PRO A 387 -37.88 24.54 -9.70
C PRO A 387 -38.99 23.74 -10.41
N ALA A 388 -39.21 22.50 -9.97
CA ALA A 388 -40.22 21.62 -10.56
C ALA A 388 -41.64 22.25 -10.52
N GLY A 389 -42.33 22.22 -11.65
CA GLY A 389 -43.66 22.83 -11.82
C GLY A 389 -43.65 24.34 -12.15
N CYS A 390 -42.48 24.95 -12.30
CA CYS A 390 -42.33 26.37 -12.64
C CYS A 390 -41.79 26.58 -14.07
N VAL A 391 -42.02 27.78 -14.62
CA VAL A 391 -41.29 28.31 -15.79
C VAL A 391 -40.63 29.62 -15.37
N VAL A 392 -39.29 29.66 -15.39
CA VAL A 392 -38.52 30.87 -15.05
C VAL A 392 -38.56 31.86 -16.21
N SER A 393 -38.70 33.15 -15.88
CA SER A 393 -38.63 34.27 -16.82
C SER A 393 -37.67 35.35 -16.32
N GLY A 394 -36.97 36.03 -17.23
CA GLY A 394 -36.09 37.15 -16.89
C GLY A 394 -34.69 36.77 -16.37
N ALA A 395 -34.19 35.56 -16.63
CA ALA A 395 -32.79 35.22 -16.40
C ALA A 395 -31.87 35.87 -17.45
N PRO A 396 -30.60 36.21 -17.11
CA PRO A 396 -29.63 36.72 -18.07
C PRO A 396 -29.33 35.75 -19.21
N SER A 397 -28.93 36.29 -20.36
CA SER A 397 -28.18 35.52 -21.35
C SER A 397 -26.73 35.31 -20.87
N SER A 398 -26.13 34.17 -21.23
CA SER A 398 -24.68 33.97 -21.07
C SER A 398 -23.89 35.09 -21.74
N LYS A 399 -22.74 35.45 -21.16
CA LYS A 399 -21.84 36.50 -21.65
C LYS A 399 -20.41 35.94 -21.71
N VAL A 400 -19.62 36.43 -22.67
CA VAL A 400 -18.21 36.05 -22.81
C VAL A 400 -17.35 37.12 -22.13
N TYR A 401 -16.34 36.70 -21.40
CA TYR A 401 -15.36 37.57 -20.72
C TYR A 401 -13.94 37.05 -20.97
N SER A 402 -12.96 37.94 -20.89
CA SER A 402 -11.54 37.61 -21.03
C SER A 402 -10.94 37.13 -19.69
N VAL A 403 -9.89 36.30 -19.71
CA VAL A 403 -9.17 35.89 -18.49
C VAL A 403 -8.65 37.14 -17.77
N PHE A 404 -8.73 37.13 -16.44
CA PHE A 404 -8.47 38.26 -15.56
C PHE A 404 -9.45 39.46 -15.65
N ASP A 405 -10.56 39.37 -16.40
CA ASP A 405 -11.63 40.38 -16.26
C ASP A 405 -12.31 40.30 -14.88
N THR A 406 -12.56 41.45 -14.26
CA THR A 406 -13.42 41.53 -13.07
C THR A 406 -14.89 41.48 -13.49
N VAL A 407 -15.47 40.29 -13.42
CA VAL A 407 -16.88 40.04 -13.76
C VAL A 407 -17.76 40.36 -12.56
N ARG A 408 -18.74 41.26 -12.74
CA ARG A 408 -19.82 41.50 -11.77
C ARG A 408 -21.01 40.57 -12.05
N LEU A 409 -21.59 40.01 -10.98
CA LEU A 409 -22.85 39.27 -11.04
C LEU A 409 -23.99 40.16 -11.53
N ASP A 410 -24.83 39.63 -12.42
CA ASP A 410 -25.96 40.37 -12.99
C ASP A 410 -27.01 40.67 -11.91
N ASP A 411 -27.44 41.94 -11.79
CA ASP A 411 -28.37 42.38 -10.73
C ASP A 411 -29.85 42.03 -11.04
N SER A 412 -30.14 41.28 -12.12
CA SER A 412 -31.49 40.88 -12.49
C SER A 412 -32.12 39.87 -11.52
N VAL A 413 -33.41 40.07 -11.25
CA VAL A 413 -34.24 39.21 -10.39
C VAL A 413 -35.19 38.41 -11.29
N PRO A 414 -34.86 37.15 -11.65
CA PRO A 414 -35.75 36.31 -12.43
C PRO A 414 -37.02 35.96 -11.63
N ASN A 415 -38.12 35.70 -12.33
CA ASN A 415 -39.43 35.41 -11.74
C ASN A 415 -39.86 33.97 -12.01
N CYS A 416 -40.42 33.31 -10.98
CA CYS A 416 -40.88 31.93 -10.98
C CYS A 416 -42.14 31.82 -10.11
N SER A 417 -43.29 31.42 -10.69
CA SER A 417 -44.55 31.34 -9.95
C SER A 417 -44.47 30.31 -8.81
N GLY A 418 -44.79 30.74 -7.58
CA GLY A 418 -44.69 29.92 -6.37
C GLY A 418 -43.32 29.93 -5.69
N TYR A 419 -42.32 30.63 -6.25
CA TYR A 419 -40.97 30.71 -5.70
C TYR A 419 -40.46 32.16 -5.67
N GLN A 420 -39.71 32.51 -4.63
CA GLN A 420 -38.99 33.76 -4.48
C GLN A 420 -37.53 33.54 -4.88
N PHE A 421 -37.02 34.36 -5.81
CA PHE A 421 -35.60 34.40 -6.12
C PHE A 421 -34.80 34.89 -4.90
N LYS A 422 -33.66 34.24 -4.64
CA LYS A 422 -32.78 34.48 -3.50
C LYS A 422 -31.54 35.27 -3.91
N GLU A 423 -30.72 34.68 -4.77
CA GLU A 423 -29.44 35.23 -5.25
C GLU A 423 -28.91 34.44 -6.46
N TRP A 424 -27.89 34.98 -7.14
CA TRP A 424 -27.09 34.28 -8.13
C TRP A 424 -25.84 33.69 -7.47
N LYS A 425 -25.71 32.35 -7.48
CA LYS A 425 -24.62 31.62 -6.82
C LYS A 425 -23.66 31.07 -7.89
N ILE A 426 -22.40 31.51 -7.86
CA ILE A 426 -21.32 30.89 -8.67
C ILE A 426 -21.14 29.45 -8.20
N VAL A 427 -21.12 28.49 -9.13
CA VAL A 427 -21.01 27.04 -8.87
C VAL A 427 -19.87 26.35 -9.62
N THR A 428 -19.07 27.08 -10.41
CA THR A 428 -17.76 26.59 -10.86
C THR A 428 -16.74 26.75 -9.72
N ASP A 429 -15.91 25.73 -9.52
CA ASP A 429 -14.84 25.72 -8.52
C ASP A 429 -13.64 26.63 -8.89
N ASP A 430 -12.78 26.90 -7.89
CA ASP A 430 -11.56 27.72 -7.97
C ASP A 430 -11.70 29.14 -8.58
N VAL A 431 -12.92 29.67 -8.68
CA VAL A 431 -13.21 31.05 -9.08
C VAL A 431 -12.85 32.05 -7.97
N GLU A 432 -11.82 32.87 -8.19
CA GLU A 432 -11.39 33.94 -7.27
C GLU A 432 -12.45 35.04 -7.13
N ARG A 433 -12.89 35.34 -5.89
CA ARG A 433 -13.96 36.32 -5.61
C ARG A 433 -13.43 37.66 -5.10
N VAL A 434 -13.77 38.74 -5.80
CA VAL A 434 -13.45 40.12 -5.42
C VAL A 434 -14.60 40.71 -4.59
N GLY A 435 -14.85 40.09 -3.43
CA GLY A 435 -16.01 40.38 -2.59
C GLY A 435 -17.28 39.64 -3.04
N ASN A 436 -18.44 40.12 -2.56
CA ASN A 436 -19.67 39.30 -2.58
C ASN A 436 -20.30 39.12 -3.97
N ASN A 437 -20.19 40.12 -4.86
CA ASN A 437 -20.90 40.18 -6.14
C ASN A 437 -19.96 40.28 -7.36
N GLN A 438 -18.66 40.01 -7.19
CA GLN A 438 -17.67 40.10 -8.27
C GLN A 438 -16.64 38.95 -8.18
N PHE A 439 -16.09 38.56 -9.32
CA PHE A 439 -15.03 37.56 -9.42
C PHE A 439 -14.03 37.92 -10.52
N ILE A 440 -12.82 37.37 -10.43
CA ILE A 440 -11.84 37.41 -11.51
C ILE A 440 -12.13 36.23 -12.44
N MET A 441 -12.22 36.48 -13.75
CA MET A 441 -12.48 35.44 -14.74
C MET A 441 -11.28 34.46 -14.82
N PRO A 442 -11.47 33.15 -14.56
CA PRO A 442 -10.42 32.15 -14.64
C PRO A 442 -10.18 31.69 -16.09
N GLU A 443 -9.20 30.79 -16.27
CA GLU A 443 -8.96 30.04 -17.52
C GLU A 443 -10.02 28.92 -17.76
N SER A 444 -11.28 29.14 -17.37
CA SER A 444 -12.37 28.17 -17.46
C SER A 444 -13.76 28.83 -17.59
N ASN A 445 -14.76 28.08 -18.07
CA ASN A 445 -16.14 28.55 -18.15
C ASN A 445 -16.77 28.61 -16.75
N VAL A 446 -17.48 29.69 -16.44
CA VAL A 446 -18.08 29.92 -15.12
C VAL A 446 -19.60 29.79 -15.17
N THR A 447 -20.14 28.82 -14.44
CA THR A 447 -21.59 28.60 -14.30
C THR A 447 -22.10 29.27 -13.02
N ILE A 448 -23.24 29.97 -13.15
CA ILE A 448 -23.90 30.73 -12.09
C ILE A 448 -25.36 30.30 -12.04
N LYS A 449 -25.79 29.70 -10.93
CA LYS A 449 -27.16 29.19 -10.76
C LYS A 449 -28.03 30.16 -9.97
N ALA A 450 -29.28 30.30 -10.37
CA ALA A 450 -30.30 30.97 -9.57
C ALA A 450 -30.62 30.13 -8.32
N ILE A 451 -30.74 30.78 -7.16
CA ILE A 451 -31.25 30.14 -5.93
C ILE A 451 -32.70 30.56 -5.71
N TRP A 452 -33.55 29.59 -5.36
CA TRP A 452 -35.00 29.78 -5.23
C TRP A 452 -35.49 29.32 -3.86
N LYS A 453 -36.42 30.08 -3.26
CA LYS A 453 -37.14 29.71 -2.04
C LYS A 453 -38.62 29.54 -2.36
N LYS A 454 -39.20 28.37 -2.09
CA LYS A 454 -40.64 28.13 -2.26
C LYS A 454 -41.46 29.07 -1.35
N VAL A 455 -42.54 29.65 -1.89
CA VAL A 455 -43.43 30.57 -1.16
C VAL A 455 -44.55 29.78 -0.49
N GLU A 456 -44.41 29.54 0.81
CA GLU A 456 -45.41 28.87 1.63
C GLU A 456 -46.05 29.84 2.64
N LEU A 457 -47.30 29.54 3.04
CA LEU A 457 -48.06 30.35 3.99
C LEU A 457 -47.40 30.33 5.38
N ALA A 458 -47.36 31.49 6.03
CA ALA A 458 -46.47 31.75 7.16
C ALA A 458 -46.71 30.82 8.38
N LYS A 459 -45.62 30.24 8.88
CA LYS A 459 -45.48 29.75 10.27
C LYS A 459 -44.49 30.64 11.04
N SER A 460 -44.48 30.50 12.37
CA SER A 460 -43.87 31.42 13.36
C SER A 460 -42.43 31.87 13.04
N MET A 461 -42.10 33.10 13.42
CA MET A 461 -40.73 33.60 13.50
C MET A 461 -40.12 33.29 14.87
N ASP A 462 -39.58 32.09 15.04
CA ASP A 462 -38.63 31.78 16.13
C ASP A 462 -37.25 31.57 15.51
N GLY A 463 -36.60 32.70 15.20
CA GLY A 463 -35.42 32.74 14.35
C GLY A 463 -34.12 32.36 15.06
N LYS A 464 -33.74 31.08 15.00
CA LYS A 464 -32.34 30.65 15.20
C LYS A 464 -31.66 30.52 13.84
N ILE A 465 -30.71 31.41 13.54
CA ILE A 465 -29.94 31.37 12.30
C ILE A 465 -29.01 30.15 12.35
N SER A 466 -29.29 29.13 11.54
CA SER A 466 -28.35 28.04 11.29
C SER A 466 -27.39 28.45 10.19
N ASN A 467 -26.15 28.76 10.55
CA ASN A 467 -25.06 28.86 9.59
C ASN A 467 -24.65 27.43 9.21
N ALA A 468 -25.03 26.96 8.01
CA ALA A 468 -24.70 25.62 7.54
C ALA A 468 -23.18 25.41 7.48
N GLN A 469 -22.64 24.71 8.48
CA GLN A 469 -21.21 24.57 8.71
C GLN A 469 -20.66 23.37 7.95
N THR A 470 -19.43 23.49 7.44
CA THR A 470 -18.73 22.34 6.85
C THR A 470 -18.39 21.33 7.95
N LEU A 471 -18.52 20.03 7.66
CA LEU A 471 -18.29 18.96 8.65
C LEU A 471 -16.88 19.07 9.25
N TYR A 472 -15.87 19.35 8.42
CA TYR A 472 -14.52 19.64 8.87
C TYR A 472 -14.48 20.74 9.95
N LYS A 473 -15.11 21.89 9.68
CA LYS A 473 -15.08 23.03 10.62
C LYS A 473 -15.94 22.75 11.85
N LEU A 474 -17.00 21.95 11.72
CA LEU A 474 -17.82 21.53 12.85
C LEU A 474 -17.01 20.66 13.82
N ILE A 475 -16.17 19.75 13.32
CA ILE A 475 -15.24 18.97 14.16
C ILE A 475 -14.15 19.88 14.73
N ALA A 476 -13.52 20.72 13.91
CA ALA A 476 -12.43 21.61 14.32
C ALA A 476 -12.84 22.62 15.42
N ASP A 477 -13.97 23.33 15.23
CA ASP A 477 -14.49 24.32 16.20
C ASP A 477 -14.90 23.70 17.54
N ASN A 478 -15.13 22.38 17.59
CA ASN A 478 -15.46 21.62 18.81
C ASN A 478 -14.26 20.84 19.38
N SER A 479 -13.05 21.03 18.85
CA SER A 479 -11.85 20.40 19.41
C SER A 479 -11.51 20.97 20.80
N SER A 480 -11.20 20.08 21.75
CA SER A 480 -10.79 20.41 23.11
C SER A 480 -9.33 20.87 23.23
N GLY A 481 -8.58 20.89 22.12
CA GLY A 481 -7.17 21.27 22.07
C GLY A 481 -6.31 20.23 21.35
N VAL A 482 -5.00 20.31 21.59
CA VAL A 482 -4.01 19.35 21.05
C VAL A 482 -3.91 18.14 21.99
N ASP A 483 -3.74 16.94 21.44
CA ASP A 483 -3.72 15.66 22.17
C ASP A 483 -2.44 15.37 23.00
N THR A 484 -1.65 16.38 23.37
CA THR A 484 -0.37 16.20 24.09
C THR A 484 -0.48 15.51 25.45
N ASP A 485 -1.66 15.58 26.06
CA ASP A 485 -1.94 15.09 27.41
C ASP A 485 -2.69 13.73 27.38
N ILE A 486 -2.89 13.14 26.19
CA ILE A 486 -3.63 11.89 25.99
C ILE A 486 -2.70 10.68 26.10
N ASP A 487 -2.94 9.83 27.08
CA ASP A 487 -2.26 8.55 27.25
C ASP A 487 -2.99 7.43 26.49
N PHE A 488 -2.56 7.14 25.26
CA PHE A 488 -3.13 6.07 24.43
C PHE A 488 -2.84 4.65 24.93
N SER A 489 -1.99 4.44 25.93
CA SER A 489 -1.89 3.13 26.60
C SER A 489 -3.16 2.80 27.38
N LYS A 490 -3.92 3.83 27.80
CA LYS A 490 -5.14 3.71 28.58
C LYS A 490 -6.39 3.87 27.72
N SER A 491 -7.39 3.04 28.05
CA SER A 491 -8.76 3.15 27.54
C SER A 491 -9.36 4.49 28.01
N PRO A 492 -10.05 5.26 27.16
CA PRO A 492 -10.66 6.52 27.56
C PRO A 492 -11.74 6.35 28.63
N THR A 493 -11.83 7.38 29.46
CA THR A 493 -12.88 7.64 30.43
C THR A 493 -13.89 8.64 29.86
N ASP A 494 -15.01 8.84 30.56
CA ASP A 494 -15.99 9.87 30.18
C ASP A 494 -15.45 11.31 30.37
N SER A 495 -14.27 11.48 30.99
CA SER A 495 -13.56 12.78 31.16
C SER A 495 -12.45 13.07 30.14
N ASP A 496 -11.95 12.06 29.39
CA ASP A 496 -11.09 12.23 28.21
C ASP A 496 -11.78 11.74 26.91
N SER A 497 -13.12 11.72 26.94
CA SER A 497 -13.96 11.56 25.76
C SER A 497 -14.26 12.93 25.14
N GLY A 498 -13.99 13.11 23.85
CA GLY A 498 -14.14 14.40 23.17
C GLY A 498 -13.63 14.39 21.73
N ILE A 499 -13.35 15.59 21.21
CA ILE A 499 -12.65 15.80 19.94
C ILE A 499 -11.28 16.40 20.25
N TYR A 500 -10.21 15.85 19.67
CA TYR A 500 -8.85 16.34 19.88
C TYR A 500 -8.15 16.60 18.54
N THR A 501 -7.19 17.53 18.53
CA THR A 501 -6.33 17.83 17.38
C THR A 501 -5.02 17.06 17.53
N MET A 502 -4.63 16.30 16.51
CA MET A 502 -3.41 15.49 16.54
C MET A 502 -2.15 16.37 16.48
N ASN A 503 -1.26 16.20 17.47
CA ASN A 503 -0.09 17.04 17.71
C ASN A 503 0.92 17.13 16.56
N SER A 504 1.09 16.07 15.75
CA SER A 504 1.93 16.13 14.54
C SER A 504 1.34 17.10 13.52
N THR A 505 0.06 16.95 13.20
CA THR A 505 -0.66 17.69 12.16
C THR A 505 -1.06 19.14 12.53
N LYS A 506 -0.78 19.60 13.76
CA LYS A 506 -1.28 20.88 14.28
C LYS A 506 -0.82 22.13 13.51
N ASN A 507 0.25 22.00 12.73
CA ASN A 507 0.83 23.07 11.91
C ASN A 507 0.40 22.98 10.43
N ASP A 508 -0.35 21.94 10.06
CA ASP A 508 -0.76 21.69 8.69
C ASP A 508 -1.81 22.71 8.22
N LYS A 509 -2.00 22.80 6.89
CA LYS A 509 -3.07 23.60 6.29
C LYS A 509 -4.48 23.15 6.75
N TYR A 510 -4.64 21.86 7.03
CA TYR A 510 -5.85 21.24 7.58
C TYR A 510 -5.46 20.21 8.66
N PRO A 511 -5.30 20.63 9.93
CA PRO A 511 -4.97 19.72 11.01
C PRO A 511 -5.98 18.57 11.17
N VAL A 512 -5.49 17.42 11.60
CA VAL A 512 -6.34 16.24 11.82
C VAL A 512 -6.98 16.32 13.19
N HIS A 513 -8.30 16.47 13.20
CA HIS A 513 -9.14 16.45 14.39
C HIS A 513 -9.89 15.12 14.45
N TYR A 514 -9.83 14.40 15.57
CA TYR A 514 -10.40 13.06 15.73
C TYR A 514 -11.33 12.95 16.95
N TYR A 515 -12.32 12.07 16.85
CA TYR A 515 -13.21 11.71 17.96
C TYR A 515 -12.58 10.62 18.83
N ARG A 516 -12.65 10.76 20.16
CA ARG A 516 -12.15 9.79 21.16
C ARG A 516 -13.22 9.45 22.20
N GLY A 517 -13.30 8.18 22.58
CA GLY A 517 -14.07 7.72 23.74
C GLY A 517 -15.57 7.63 23.50
N ASN A 518 -16.36 7.87 24.54
CA ASN A 518 -17.80 7.63 24.57
C ASN A 518 -18.58 8.76 23.87
N ILE A 519 -18.57 8.75 22.53
CA ILE A 519 -19.15 9.80 21.69
C ILE A 519 -20.54 9.43 21.17
N GLU A 520 -21.54 10.21 21.57
CA GLU A 520 -22.92 10.08 21.10
C GLU A 520 -23.27 11.03 19.94
N ASN A 521 -22.50 12.10 19.70
CA ASN A 521 -22.84 13.18 18.75
C ASN A 521 -22.06 13.16 17.41
N ASN A 522 -21.57 11.99 16.98
CA ASN A 522 -20.81 11.83 15.73
C ASN A 522 -21.52 10.98 14.66
N ASN A 523 -22.85 10.87 14.73
CA ASN A 523 -23.64 10.10 13.77
C ASN A 523 -24.01 10.98 12.56
N ILE A 524 -23.97 10.39 11.38
CA ILE A 524 -24.23 11.09 10.12
C ILE A 524 -24.99 10.18 9.15
N ILE A 525 -25.98 10.74 8.45
CA ILE A 525 -26.73 10.06 7.39
C ILE A 525 -26.22 10.55 6.04
N PHE A 526 -25.76 9.59 5.24
CA PHE A 526 -25.26 9.82 3.89
C PHE A 526 -25.54 8.57 3.03
N ALA A 527 -25.97 8.77 1.78
CA ALA A 527 -26.35 7.69 0.85
C ALA A 527 -27.44 6.72 1.39
N ASN A 528 -28.34 7.20 2.26
CA ASN A 528 -29.29 6.38 3.05
C ASN A 528 -28.67 5.34 3.99
N PHE A 529 -27.37 5.46 4.30
CA PHE A 529 -26.70 4.71 5.36
C PHE A 529 -26.38 5.61 6.56
N CYS A 530 -26.31 4.99 7.73
CA CYS A 530 -25.77 5.58 8.94
C CYS A 530 -24.26 5.35 8.99
N TRP A 531 -23.51 6.39 9.37
CA TRP A 531 -22.08 6.33 9.56
C TRP A 531 -21.69 6.98 10.89
N LYS A 532 -20.49 6.66 11.37
CA LYS A 532 -19.80 7.37 12.45
C LYS A 532 -18.70 8.24 11.85
N MET A 533 -18.65 9.52 12.20
CA MET A 533 -17.49 10.38 11.91
C MET A 533 -16.31 9.96 12.80
N VAL A 534 -15.13 9.76 12.19
CA VAL A 534 -13.92 9.27 12.87
C VAL A 534 -12.93 10.41 13.07
N ARG A 535 -12.54 11.07 11.96
CA ARG A 535 -11.58 12.19 11.95
C ARG A 535 -11.71 13.06 10.70
N THR A 536 -11.08 14.23 10.71
CA THR A 536 -10.80 15.00 9.48
C THR A 536 -9.62 14.41 8.70
N THR A 537 -9.49 14.80 7.43
CA THR A 537 -8.34 14.49 6.56
C THR A 537 -7.49 15.73 6.31
N SER A 538 -6.22 15.53 5.96
CA SER A 538 -5.22 16.58 5.66
C SER A 538 -5.55 17.41 4.41
N THR A 539 -6.56 17.01 3.64
CA THR A 539 -7.12 17.74 2.50
C THR A 539 -8.29 18.67 2.89
N GLY A 540 -8.81 18.54 4.12
CA GLY A 540 -9.99 19.25 4.60
C GLY A 540 -11.32 18.48 4.48
N GLY A 541 -11.28 17.17 4.20
CA GLY A 541 -12.42 16.25 4.22
C GLY A 541 -12.71 15.62 5.60
N VAL A 542 -13.59 14.61 5.64
CA VAL A 542 -13.98 13.90 6.87
C VAL A 542 -14.14 12.39 6.63
N LYS A 543 -13.30 11.59 7.30
CA LYS A 543 -13.34 10.12 7.26
C LYS A 543 -14.46 9.56 8.13
N LEU A 544 -15.24 8.66 7.55
CA LEU A 544 -16.40 7.98 8.13
C LEU A 544 -16.19 6.46 8.17
N ILE A 545 -16.83 5.77 9.11
CA ILE A 545 -16.99 4.31 9.11
C ILE A 545 -18.48 3.92 9.13
N TYR A 546 -18.83 2.88 8.39
CA TYR A 546 -20.19 2.35 8.27
C TYR A 546 -20.79 1.94 9.62
N ASN A 547 -22.06 2.28 9.81
CA ASN A 547 -22.87 1.92 10.97
C ASN A 547 -24.33 1.62 10.59
N GLY A 548 -24.54 0.81 9.54
CA GLY A 548 -25.85 0.27 9.16
C GLY A 548 -26.74 1.16 8.31
N VAL A 549 -28.02 0.82 8.24
CA VAL A 549 -29.09 1.65 7.67
C VAL A 549 -29.84 2.39 8.79
N PRO A 550 -30.43 3.57 8.55
CA PRO A 550 -31.22 4.25 9.56
C PRO A 550 -32.43 3.44 10.02
N THR A 551 -32.83 3.66 11.27
CA THR A 551 -34.07 3.10 11.86
C THR A 551 -35.09 4.23 12.05
N ASP A 552 -36.31 4.04 11.53
CA ASP A 552 -37.29 5.13 11.39
C ASP A 552 -38.29 5.24 12.56
N TYR A 553 -38.77 6.49 12.75
CA TYR A 553 -39.95 6.95 13.52
C TYR A 553 -39.79 7.07 15.04
N SER A 554 -40.14 8.27 15.54
CA SER A 554 -40.37 8.57 16.95
C SER A 554 -41.80 8.22 17.41
N GLU A 555 -42.80 8.40 16.54
CA GLU A 555 -44.21 8.11 16.80
C GLU A 555 -44.91 7.52 15.56
N SER A 556 -45.71 6.48 15.79
CA SER A 556 -46.62 5.88 14.80
C SER A 556 -47.90 5.41 15.48
N THR A 557 -49.02 5.43 14.76
CA THR A 557 -50.35 5.08 15.30
C THR A 557 -50.99 3.94 14.49
N PRO A 558 -51.25 2.76 15.09
CA PRO A 558 -51.99 1.67 14.46
C PRO A 558 -53.37 2.12 13.96
N ILE A 559 -53.64 1.95 12.66
CA ILE A 559 -54.90 2.43 12.08
C ILE A 559 -56.09 1.59 12.53
N SER A 560 -57.23 2.24 12.72
CA SER A 560 -58.50 1.63 13.12
C SER A 560 -59.10 0.75 12.01
N GLN A 561 -60.02 -0.15 12.37
CA GLN A 561 -60.53 -1.18 11.45
C GLN A 561 -61.17 -0.60 10.17
N ASP A 562 -61.80 0.57 10.28
CA ASP A 562 -62.44 1.30 9.17
C ASP A 562 -61.44 1.84 8.12
N LYS A 563 -60.13 1.80 8.41
CA LYS A 563 -59.06 2.25 7.53
C LYS A 563 -58.40 1.13 6.70
N TYR A 564 -58.84 -0.11 6.88
CA TYR A 564 -58.45 -1.25 6.05
C TYR A 564 -59.57 -1.59 5.06
N VAL A 565 -59.19 -1.87 3.81
CA VAL A 565 -60.03 -2.63 2.88
C VAL A 565 -59.63 -4.10 2.99
N ASN A 566 -60.55 -4.97 3.38
CA ASN A 566 -60.28 -6.40 3.43
C ASN A 566 -60.48 -7.01 2.02
N ILE A 567 -59.40 -7.51 1.44
CA ILE A 567 -59.37 -8.08 0.08
C ILE A 567 -59.53 -9.61 0.14
N LEU A 568 -58.90 -10.23 1.15
CA LEU A 568 -59.00 -11.65 1.45
C LEU A 568 -58.76 -11.87 2.94
N ASN A 569 -59.52 -12.77 3.57
CA ASN A 569 -59.19 -13.34 4.87
C ASN A 569 -59.58 -14.82 4.83
N ASP A 570 -58.75 -15.70 5.39
CA ASP A 570 -58.94 -17.14 5.32
C ASP A 570 -60.28 -17.58 5.95
N GLU A 571 -61.11 -18.34 5.24
CA GLU A 571 -62.42 -18.78 5.75
C GLU A 571 -62.32 -19.84 6.86
N THR A 572 -61.21 -20.58 6.92
CA THR A 572 -61.01 -21.67 7.90
C THR A 572 -60.23 -21.20 9.12
N TYR A 573 -59.24 -20.34 8.91
CA TYR A 573 -58.38 -19.78 9.96
C TYR A 573 -58.25 -18.24 9.85
N PRO A 574 -59.36 -17.49 9.91
CA PRO A 574 -59.35 -16.04 9.70
C PRO A 574 -58.46 -15.33 10.71
N TYR A 575 -57.76 -14.29 10.27
CA TYR A 575 -57.19 -13.32 11.19
C TYR A 575 -58.33 -12.49 11.80
N THR A 576 -58.33 -12.33 13.12
CA THR A 576 -59.31 -11.51 13.86
C THR A 576 -58.71 -10.15 14.20
N TYR A 577 -59.54 -9.10 14.20
CA TYR A 577 -59.11 -7.75 14.56
C TYR A 577 -59.55 -7.39 15.98
N ASP A 578 -58.63 -6.86 16.78
CA ASP A 578 -58.89 -6.34 18.12
C ASP A 578 -59.05 -4.81 18.10
N LEU A 579 -60.28 -4.34 18.36
CA LEU A 579 -60.66 -2.93 18.43
C LEU A 579 -60.02 -2.17 19.62
N THR A 580 -59.38 -2.86 20.57
CA THR A 580 -58.73 -2.23 21.73
C THR A 580 -57.23 -2.02 21.53
N THR A 581 -56.58 -2.81 20.67
CA THR A 581 -55.15 -2.70 20.34
C THR A 581 -54.88 -2.34 18.87
N ASN A 582 -55.93 -2.21 18.05
CA ASN A 582 -55.92 -1.96 16.61
C ASN A 582 -55.10 -2.98 15.79
N LYS A 583 -55.08 -4.25 16.22
CA LYS A 583 -54.22 -5.30 15.67
C LYS A 583 -54.98 -6.51 15.13
N TRP A 584 -54.51 -7.04 14.01
CA TRP A 584 -54.90 -8.32 13.43
C TRP A 584 -54.12 -9.46 14.09
N THR A 585 -54.79 -10.56 14.45
CA THR A 585 -54.16 -11.75 15.06
C THR A 585 -54.62 -13.03 14.36
N SER A 586 -53.66 -13.91 14.01
CA SER A 586 -53.91 -15.22 13.41
C SER A 586 -54.66 -16.15 14.37
N THR A 587 -55.66 -16.88 13.85
CA THR A 587 -56.33 -17.97 14.58
C THR A 587 -55.78 -19.36 14.26
N ASN A 588 -54.86 -19.50 13.28
CA ASN A 588 -54.29 -20.79 12.92
C ASN A 588 -53.35 -21.33 14.01
N LYS A 589 -53.79 -22.42 14.66
CA LYS A 589 -53.00 -23.22 15.62
C LYS A 589 -53.03 -24.71 15.25
N THR A 590 -53.18 -25.03 13.96
CA THR A 590 -53.26 -26.41 13.46
C THR A 590 -52.02 -26.76 12.64
N ASN A 591 -51.39 -27.89 12.96
CA ASN A 591 -50.19 -28.37 12.25
C ASN A 591 -50.49 -28.60 10.77
N LEU A 592 -49.50 -28.30 9.92
CA LEU A 592 -49.56 -28.33 8.45
C LEU A 592 -50.62 -27.40 7.82
N ALA A 593 -51.30 -26.56 8.61
CA ALA A 593 -52.27 -25.60 8.12
C ALA A 593 -51.63 -24.23 7.83
N THR A 594 -52.28 -23.48 6.95
CA THR A 594 -51.92 -22.10 6.61
C THR A 594 -53.11 -21.18 6.91
N ALA A 595 -52.85 -19.96 7.36
CA ALA A 595 -53.78 -18.83 7.31
C ALA A 595 -53.21 -17.72 6.44
N THR A 596 -54.07 -17.00 5.70
CA THR A 596 -53.67 -15.84 4.89
C THR A 596 -54.68 -14.70 5.07
N ILE A 597 -54.19 -13.47 5.16
CA ILE A 597 -55.01 -12.24 5.07
C ILE A 597 -54.33 -11.25 4.12
N SER A 598 -55.14 -10.57 3.29
CA SER A 598 -54.71 -9.54 2.34
C SER A 598 -55.56 -8.28 2.49
N LEU A 599 -54.90 -7.13 2.59
CA LEU A 599 -55.48 -5.84 2.96
C LEU A 599 -54.91 -4.71 2.08
N SER A 600 -55.69 -3.67 1.80
CA SER A 600 -55.16 -2.35 1.41
C SER A 600 -55.63 -1.26 2.38
N VAL A 601 -55.12 -0.03 2.24
CA VAL A 601 -55.46 1.10 3.11
C VAL A 601 -56.51 2.02 2.46
N THR A 602 -57.40 2.64 3.23
CA THR A 602 -58.43 3.55 2.65
C THR A 602 -57.89 4.95 2.31
N GLU A 603 -56.67 5.27 2.72
CA GLU A 603 -56.06 6.60 2.58
C GLU A 603 -54.61 6.43 2.12
N SER A 604 -54.15 7.27 1.19
CA SER A 604 -52.72 7.32 0.86
C SER A 604 -51.89 7.97 1.97
N GLY A 605 -50.62 7.58 2.08
CA GLY A 605 -49.65 8.16 3.00
C GLY A 605 -48.52 7.18 3.31
N THR A 606 -47.61 7.58 4.21
CA THR A 606 -46.47 6.75 4.63
C THR A 606 -46.85 5.85 5.80
N TYR A 607 -46.55 4.55 5.70
CA TYR A 607 -46.96 3.53 6.64
C TYR A 607 -45.82 2.56 7.01
N ILE A 608 -45.93 1.97 8.20
CA ILE A 608 -45.12 0.82 8.63
C ILE A 608 -46.03 -0.34 9.04
N LEU A 609 -45.47 -1.55 9.06
CA LEU A 609 -46.11 -2.75 9.58
C LEU A 609 -45.44 -3.15 10.89
N SER A 610 -46.14 -3.01 12.02
CA SER A 610 -45.70 -3.56 13.30
C SER A 610 -46.12 -5.02 13.40
N TYR A 611 -45.22 -5.91 13.83
CA TYR A 611 -45.51 -7.34 13.98
C TYR A 611 -44.97 -7.93 15.29
N SER A 612 -45.60 -9.03 15.71
CA SER A 612 -45.16 -9.93 16.78
C SER A 612 -45.50 -11.37 16.41
N VAL A 613 -44.53 -12.27 16.58
CA VAL A 613 -44.60 -13.70 16.27
C VAL A 613 -44.14 -14.47 17.51
N SER A 614 -44.91 -15.49 17.89
CA SER A 614 -44.61 -16.41 18.99
C SER A 614 -44.98 -17.83 18.56
N SER A 615 -44.00 -18.58 18.11
CA SER A 615 -44.13 -19.82 17.31
C SER A 615 -42.88 -20.71 17.42
N GLU A 616 -42.87 -21.91 16.83
CA GLU A 616 -41.69 -22.77 16.86
C GLU A 616 -40.55 -22.22 15.96
N ALA A 617 -39.36 -22.04 16.54
CA ALA A 617 -38.26 -21.33 15.89
C ALA A 617 -37.67 -22.07 14.67
N ASN A 618 -37.62 -21.40 13.52
CA ASN A 618 -37.22 -21.90 12.19
C ASN A 618 -38.22 -22.83 11.47
N TYR A 619 -39.26 -23.32 12.16
CA TYR A 619 -40.23 -24.27 11.61
C TYR A 619 -41.51 -23.56 11.17
N ASP A 620 -42.33 -23.12 12.13
CA ASP A 620 -43.49 -22.25 11.89
C ASP A 620 -43.05 -20.90 11.32
N LYS A 621 -43.73 -20.37 10.30
CA LYS A 621 -43.28 -19.15 9.60
C LYS A 621 -44.42 -18.19 9.27
N ALA A 622 -44.22 -16.95 9.70
CA ALA A 622 -45.00 -15.78 9.29
C ALA A 622 -44.28 -15.07 8.14
N TYR A 623 -44.91 -15.05 6.97
CA TYR A 623 -44.45 -14.38 5.76
C TYR A 623 -45.24 -13.09 5.54
N PHE A 624 -44.57 -12.04 5.09
CA PHE A 624 -45.12 -10.71 4.87
C PHE A 624 -44.80 -10.27 3.43
N TYR A 625 -45.79 -9.73 2.72
CA TYR A 625 -45.67 -9.30 1.32
C TYR A 625 -46.29 -7.92 1.11
N LYS A 626 -45.70 -7.13 0.21
CA LYS A 626 -46.32 -5.95 -0.42
C LYS A 626 -46.37 -6.19 -1.93
N ASP A 627 -47.55 -6.08 -2.53
CA ASP A 627 -47.79 -6.22 -3.98
C ASP A 627 -47.25 -7.53 -4.58
N GLY A 628 -47.35 -8.61 -3.79
CA GLY A 628 -46.82 -9.95 -4.12
C GLY A 628 -45.31 -10.12 -3.91
N THR A 629 -44.57 -9.05 -3.62
CA THR A 629 -43.13 -9.09 -3.28
C THR A 629 -42.95 -9.40 -1.79
N GLU A 630 -42.07 -10.35 -1.45
CA GLU A 630 -41.79 -10.73 -0.06
C GLU A 630 -40.94 -9.65 0.64
N ILE A 631 -41.42 -9.15 1.78
CA ILE A 631 -40.79 -8.07 2.57
C ILE A 631 -40.34 -8.52 3.96
N GLY A 632 -40.61 -9.76 4.36
CA GLY A 632 -40.08 -10.34 5.59
C GLY A 632 -40.60 -11.73 5.91
N VAL A 633 -39.78 -12.55 6.58
CA VAL A 633 -40.14 -13.89 7.06
C VAL A 633 -39.62 -14.10 8.48
N PHE A 634 -40.50 -14.44 9.41
CA PHE A 634 -40.19 -14.52 10.84
C PHE A 634 -40.75 -15.79 11.49
N SER A 635 -40.05 -16.28 12.51
CA SER A 635 -40.34 -17.49 13.28
C SER A 635 -39.78 -17.36 14.69
N GLY A 636 -40.16 -18.27 15.60
CA GLY A 636 -39.73 -18.21 17.00
C GLY A 636 -40.51 -17.16 17.79
N THR A 637 -39.84 -16.53 18.77
CA THR A 637 -40.31 -15.31 19.44
C THR A 637 -39.60 -14.10 18.85
N LYS A 638 -40.29 -13.31 18.02
CA LYS A 638 -39.76 -12.08 17.39
C LYS A 638 -40.84 -11.03 17.26
N SER A 639 -40.49 -9.77 17.50
CA SER A 639 -41.31 -8.60 17.19
C SER A 639 -40.44 -7.52 16.54
N GLY A 640 -41.08 -6.62 15.79
CA GLY A 640 -40.38 -5.55 15.08
C GLY A 640 -41.31 -4.77 14.15
N PHE A 641 -40.69 -4.04 13.24
CA PHE A 641 -41.37 -3.23 12.22
C PHE A 641 -40.82 -3.56 10.83
N ILE A 642 -41.63 -3.34 9.79
CA ILE A 642 -41.24 -3.36 8.38
C ILE A 642 -41.72 -2.04 7.77
N SER A 643 -40.86 -1.29 7.07
CA SER A 643 -41.34 -0.12 6.32
C SER A 643 -42.18 -0.57 5.14
N LEU A 644 -43.35 0.01 4.96
CA LEU A 644 -44.17 -0.14 3.75
C LEU A 644 -43.97 1.01 2.76
N ASN A 645 -43.18 2.02 3.18
CA ASN A 645 -43.04 3.34 2.57
C ASN A 645 -44.41 3.98 2.33
N ASP A 646 -44.58 4.71 1.24
CA ASP A 646 -45.90 5.19 0.84
C ASP A 646 -46.79 4.04 0.36
N LEU A 647 -48.03 4.07 0.80
CA LEU A 647 -49.14 3.26 0.30
C LEU A 647 -50.22 4.14 -0.29
N THR A 648 -51.01 3.52 -1.16
CA THR A 648 -52.25 3.99 -1.77
C THR A 648 -53.33 2.91 -1.59
N PRO A 649 -54.61 3.20 -1.89
CA PRO A 649 -55.67 2.20 -1.82
C PRO A 649 -55.53 1.01 -2.79
N ASP A 650 -54.66 1.13 -3.80
CA ASP A 650 -54.39 0.08 -4.78
C ASP A 650 -53.27 -0.89 -4.33
N ASP A 651 -52.41 -0.51 -3.37
CA ASP A 651 -51.31 -1.34 -2.86
C ASP A 651 -51.83 -2.42 -1.89
N VAL A 652 -51.35 -3.66 -2.05
CA VAL A 652 -51.85 -4.85 -1.32
C VAL A 652 -50.80 -5.42 -0.37
N ILE A 653 -51.10 -5.38 0.93
CA ILE A 653 -50.32 -6.02 1.99
C ILE A 653 -50.91 -7.39 2.30
N MET A 654 -50.10 -8.45 2.18
CA MET A 654 -50.51 -9.83 2.51
C MET A 654 -49.65 -10.40 3.64
N VAL A 655 -50.30 -11.01 4.63
CA VAL A 655 -49.66 -11.73 5.74
C VAL A 655 -50.12 -13.18 5.72
N LYS A 656 -49.16 -14.11 5.78
CA LYS A 656 -49.40 -15.55 5.65
C LYS A 656 -48.66 -16.30 6.75
N TYR A 657 -49.39 -17.03 7.60
CA TYR A 657 -48.81 -17.87 8.65
C TYR A 657 -48.98 -19.35 8.34
N ILE A 658 -47.85 -20.06 8.21
CA ILE A 658 -47.78 -21.49 7.95
C ILE A 658 -47.28 -22.18 9.23
N LYS A 659 -48.05 -23.16 9.73
CA LYS A 659 -47.57 -24.09 10.76
C LYS A 659 -46.96 -25.35 10.15
N ASP A 660 -45.94 -25.86 10.81
CA ASP A 660 -45.22 -27.06 10.40
C ASP A 660 -45.88 -28.37 10.95
N GLY A 661 -45.20 -29.51 10.89
CA GLY A 661 -45.68 -30.79 11.43
C GLY A 661 -45.38 -31.09 12.90
N SER A 662 -44.45 -30.38 13.58
CA SER A 662 -44.00 -30.70 14.95
C SER A 662 -44.82 -30.04 16.07
N GLY A 663 -44.45 -30.32 17.33
CA GLY A 663 -45.23 -29.93 18.50
C GLY A 663 -44.95 -28.49 18.93
N SER A 664 -46.02 -27.68 19.03
CA SER A 664 -45.96 -26.25 19.32
C SER A 664 -45.00 -25.85 20.44
N SER A 665 -44.18 -24.84 20.17
CA SER A 665 -43.46 -24.05 21.19
C SER A 665 -43.73 -22.56 20.99
N GLY A 666 -43.76 -21.79 22.08
CA GLY A 666 -44.36 -20.44 22.05
C GLY A 666 -45.88 -20.51 22.23
N THR A 667 -46.63 -19.66 21.51
CA THR A 667 -48.09 -19.56 21.65
C THR A 667 -48.86 -19.85 20.37
N ASP A 668 -48.20 -20.23 19.27
CA ASP A 668 -48.75 -20.30 17.91
C ASP A 668 -49.57 -19.05 17.55
N THR A 669 -48.96 -17.87 17.69
CA THR A 669 -49.66 -16.59 17.49
C THR A 669 -48.81 -15.64 16.64
N VAL A 670 -49.44 -15.06 15.61
CA VAL A 670 -48.92 -13.95 14.80
C VAL A 670 -49.88 -12.79 14.92
N THR A 671 -49.39 -11.64 15.36
CA THR A 671 -50.16 -10.41 15.52
C THR A 671 -49.48 -9.28 14.76
N PHE A 672 -50.22 -8.45 14.02
CA PHE A 672 -49.68 -7.30 13.30
C PHE A 672 -50.66 -6.13 13.20
N SER A 673 -50.15 -4.94 12.89
CA SER A 673 -50.93 -3.77 12.48
C SER A 673 -50.21 -3.01 11.37
N ILE A 674 -50.99 -2.28 10.56
CA ILE A 674 -50.47 -1.22 9.71
C ILE A 674 -50.62 0.09 10.49
N ASP A 675 -49.50 0.78 10.69
CA ASP A 675 -49.41 1.96 11.55
C ASP A 675 -49.10 3.18 10.67
N LYS A 676 -49.91 4.24 10.78
CA LYS A 676 -49.68 5.49 10.05
C LYS A 676 -48.59 6.29 10.76
N ALA A 677 -47.62 6.81 10.02
CA ALA A 677 -46.63 7.72 10.58
C ALA A 677 -47.32 9.04 10.99
N THR A 678 -47.08 9.50 12.23
CA THR A 678 -47.75 10.70 12.78
C THR A 678 -46.79 11.80 13.25
N GLY A 679 -45.49 11.52 13.35
CA GLY A 679 -44.44 12.51 13.59
C GLY A 679 -43.54 12.75 12.36
N ASP A 680 -42.58 13.67 12.50
CA ASP A 680 -41.52 13.87 11.49
C ASP A 680 -40.66 12.61 11.32
N LEU A 681 -40.02 12.47 10.15
CA LEU A 681 -39.18 11.31 9.80
C LEU A 681 -37.83 11.34 10.54
N VAL A 682 -37.86 10.99 11.83
CA VAL A 682 -36.67 10.80 12.66
C VAL A 682 -35.97 9.51 12.24
N LYS A 683 -35.01 9.64 11.32
CA LYS A 683 -34.05 8.59 10.97
C LYS A 683 -32.96 8.50 12.06
N SER A 684 -32.99 7.45 12.90
CA SER A 684 -31.99 7.24 13.95
C SER A 684 -30.83 6.35 13.50
N CYS A 685 -29.67 6.47 14.15
CA CYS A 685 -28.44 5.73 13.81
C CYS A 685 -27.91 4.86 14.97
N ASN A 686 -28.80 4.22 15.72
CA ASN A 686 -28.49 3.40 16.92
C ASN A 686 -27.95 1.98 16.64
N ASN A 687 -27.49 1.69 15.42
CA ASN A 687 -27.14 0.32 15.00
C ASN A 687 -25.99 -0.29 15.80
N THR A 688 -26.21 -1.55 16.22
CA THR A 688 -25.29 -2.37 17.01
C THR A 688 -25.27 -3.81 16.49
N GLY A 689 -24.24 -4.58 16.88
CA GLY A 689 -24.01 -5.95 16.42
C GLY A 689 -24.05 -6.08 14.90
N THR A 690 -24.79 -7.07 14.40
CA THR A 690 -24.90 -7.36 12.96
C THR A 690 -25.61 -6.27 12.14
N ALA A 691 -26.24 -5.27 12.77
CA ALA A 691 -26.76 -4.11 12.05
C ALA A 691 -25.67 -3.08 11.69
N SER A 692 -24.51 -3.12 12.36
CA SER A 692 -23.41 -2.15 12.16
C SER A 692 -22.41 -2.50 11.04
N GLN A 693 -22.63 -3.63 10.33
CA GLN A 693 -21.71 -4.24 9.37
C GLN A 693 -22.42 -4.56 8.04
N ILE A 694 -21.67 -4.69 6.94
CA ILE A 694 -22.23 -5.07 5.62
C ILE A 694 -22.30 -6.60 5.41
N GLY A 695 -21.67 -7.38 6.31
CA GLY A 695 -21.55 -8.83 6.22
C GLY A 695 -20.46 -9.36 7.16
N GLU A 696 -20.08 -10.63 7.00
CA GLU A 696 -18.89 -11.23 7.62
C GLU A 696 -18.07 -11.94 6.55
N THR A 697 -16.74 -11.77 6.58
CA THR A 697 -15.82 -12.44 5.65
C THR A 697 -14.41 -12.53 6.25
N ARG A 698 -13.52 -13.24 5.57
CA ARG A 698 -12.10 -13.29 5.91
C ARG A 698 -11.38 -12.03 5.45
N PHE A 699 -10.32 -11.63 6.15
CA PHE A 699 -9.42 -10.62 5.59
C PHE A 699 -8.79 -11.15 4.30
N ASN A 700 -8.19 -12.34 4.36
CA ASN A 700 -7.64 -13.06 3.22
C ASN A 700 -7.93 -14.57 3.37
N ASP A 701 -8.09 -15.30 2.28
CA ASP A 701 -8.30 -16.76 2.30
C ASP A 701 -7.03 -17.56 2.64
N ASN A 702 -5.88 -16.91 2.58
CA ASN A 702 -4.57 -17.47 2.92
C ASN A 702 -3.98 -16.75 4.13
N TYR A 703 -3.01 -17.41 4.78
CA TYR A 703 -2.34 -16.91 5.99
C TYR A 703 -0.86 -17.34 6.11
N THR A 704 -0.30 -17.97 5.07
CA THR A 704 0.97 -18.70 5.10
C THR A 704 2.15 -17.96 4.48
N SER A 705 1.94 -16.73 4.00
CA SER A 705 2.95 -15.86 3.37
C SER A 705 2.87 -14.46 3.99
N PRO A 706 3.98 -13.71 4.14
CA PRO A 706 3.95 -12.32 4.63
C PRO A 706 3.03 -11.42 3.80
N SER A 707 2.89 -11.69 2.50
CA SER A 707 1.93 -11.05 1.60
C SER A 707 0.47 -11.08 2.10
N ASP A 708 0.08 -12.09 2.89
CA ASP A 708 -1.33 -12.39 3.17
C ASP A 708 -2.00 -11.40 4.13
N VAL A 709 -1.23 -10.51 4.77
CA VAL A 709 -1.72 -9.40 5.61
C VAL A 709 -2.15 -8.17 4.80
N GLY A 710 -1.90 -8.15 3.49
CA GLY A 710 -2.19 -7.00 2.63
C GLY A 710 -3.66 -6.90 2.18
N TYR A 711 -4.20 -5.68 2.21
CA TYR A 711 -5.51 -5.32 1.62
C TYR A 711 -5.52 -5.58 0.10
N MET A 712 -4.36 -5.42 -0.53
CA MET A 712 -3.95 -6.09 -1.76
C MET A 712 -2.58 -6.74 -1.56
N TYR A 713 -2.22 -7.71 -2.40
CA TYR A 713 -0.99 -8.51 -2.25
C TYR A 713 -0.47 -9.08 -3.58
N GLY A 714 0.80 -9.50 -3.60
CA GLY A 714 1.50 -9.95 -4.80
C GLY A 714 1.81 -11.46 -4.85
N THR A 715 3.07 -11.81 -5.13
CA THR A 715 3.58 -13.18 -5.08
C THR A 715 3.52 -13.73 -3.64
N ARG A 716 3.16 -15.01 -3.49
CA ARG A 716 3.01 -15.65 -2.17
C ARG A 716 4.22 -16.52 -1.82
N TYR A 717 5.15 -15.98 -1.04
CA TYR A 717 6.28 -16.73 -0.47
C TYR A 717 5.86 -17.44 0.82
N THR A 718 5.49 -18.72 0.71
CA THR A 718 4.94 -19.47 1.85
C THR A 718 6.00 -19.93 2.83
N PHE A 719 5.68 -19.90 4.13
CA PHE A 719 6.55 -20.49 5.16
C PHE A 719 6.70 -22.01 4.98
N GLY A 720 7.93 -22.48 5.21
CA GLY A 720 8.28 -23.87 5.44
C GLY A 720 8.78 -24.09 6.87
N ARG A 721 8.89 -25.35 7.27
CA ARG A 721 9.40 -25.77 8.58
C ARG A 721 10.41 -26.90 8.41
N TYR A 722 11.61 -26.71 8.96
CA TYR A 722 12.63 -27.75 9.06
C TYR A 722 12.71 -28.25 10.51
N ASN A 723 12.92 -29.56 10.69
CA ASN A 723 13.10 -30.16 12.01
C ASN A 723 14.59 -30.54 12.19
N PRO A 724 15.34 -29.88 13.10
CA PRO A 724 16.69 -30.27 13.49
C PRO A 724 16.79 -31.68 14.07
N GLY A 725 15.73 -32.14 14.75
CA GLY A 725 15.63 -33.50 15.27
C GLY A 725 15.33 -34.53 14.18
N LEU A 726 16.17 -35.55 14.08
CA LEU A 726 15.97 -36.75 13.26
C LEU A 726 15.86 -37.98 14.16
N ALA A 727 14.78 -38.76 14.01
CA ALA A 727 14.52 -39.96 14.79
C ALA A 727 15.18 -41.21 14.16
N ASN A 728 15.70 -42.10 15.02
CA ASN A 728 16.33 -43.35 14.63
C ASN A 728 15.90 -44.49 15.56
N SER A 729 15.39 -45.58 14.98
CA SER A 729 14.73 -46.66 15.70
C SER A 729 15.74 -47.61 16.34
N VAL A 730 15.81 -47.60 17.67
CA VAL A 730 16.52 -48.63 18.45
C VAL A 730 15.75 -49.96 18.36
N LEU A 731 14.43 -49.89 18.47
CA LEU A 731 13.46 -50.98 18.34
C LEU A 731 12.41 -50.63 17.28
N ARG A 732 11.95 -51.64 16.55
CA ARG A 732 10.80 -51.53 15.64
C ARG A 732 9.51 -51.48 16.45
N GLN A 733 8.79 -50.36 16.37
CA GLN A 733 7.39 -50.28 16.79
C GLN A 733 6.49 -50.87 15.68
N ASP A 734 5.72 -51.89 16.03
CA ASP A 734 4.62 -52.43 15.22
C ASP A 734 3.30 -52.24 15.97
N ARG A 735 2.21 -51.90 15.28
CA ARG A 735 0.87 -52.05 15.87
C ARG A 735 0.59 -53.55 16.05
N GLY A 736 0.16 -53.97 17.22
CA GLY A 736 -0.23 -55.35 17.49
C GLY A 736 -1.44 -55.73 16.65
N ASP A 737 -1.37 -56.85 15.92
CA ASP A 737 -2.54 -57.38 15.23
C ASP A 737 -3.51 -57.99 16.26
N ILE A 738 -4.57 -57.23 16.53
CA ILE A 738 -5.57 -57.53 17.57
C ILE A 738 -6.25 -58.88 17.32
N TYR A 739 -6.40 -59.30 16.04
CA TYR A 739 -7.27 -60.40 15.66
C TYR A 739 -6.56 -61.60 15.02
N THR A 740 -5.42 -61.43 14.34
CA THR A 740 -4.68 -62.54 13.72
C THR A 740 -3.76 -63.25 14.72
N PRO A 741 -3.98 -64.54 15.05
CA PRO A 741 -3.12 -65.25 15.98
C PRO A 741 -1.77 -65.58 15.34
N HIS A 742 -0.69 -65.03 15.89
CA HIS A 742 0.69 -65.21 15.42
C HIS A 742 1.38 -66.37 16.16
N TYR A 743 2.40 -66.99 15.56
CA TYR A 743 3.25 -67.95 16.26
C TYR A 743 4.36 -67.26 17.05
N TYR A 744 4.49 -67.64 18.30
CA TYR A 744 5.49 -67.14 19.24
C TYR A 744 6.29 -68.29 19.85
N SER A 745 7.59 -68.08 20.09
CA SER A 745 8.43 -68.99 20.86
C SER A 745 9.42 -68.25 21.75
N THR A 746 9.92 -68.91 22.80
CA THR A 746 11.08 -68.48 23.59
C THR A 746 12.42 -68.98 23.01
N GLU A 747 12.39 -69.79 21.94
CA GLU A 747 13.56 -70.49 21.38
C GLU A 747 13.54 -70.46 19.84
N ILE A 748 14.72 -70.28 19.24
CA ILE A 748 14.91 -70.27 17.78
C ILE A 748 16.15 -71.04 17.36
N THR A 749 16.15 -71.54 16.13
CA THR A 749 17.36 -72.04 15.44
C THR A 749 17.50 -71.37 14.08
N TYR A 750 18.73 -71.33 13.56
CA TYR A 750 19.04 -70.78 12.23
C TYR A 750 19.74 -71.82 11.35
N SER A 751 19.38 -71.86 10.07
CA SER A 751 19.99 -72.72 9.06
C SER A 751 20.76 -71.88 8.04
N SER A 752 22.09 -71.91 8.14
CA SER A 752 22.99 -71.23 7.21
C SER A 752 22.88 -71.74 5.77
N SER A 753 22.50 -73.01 5.57
CA SER A 753 22.28 -73.60 4.25
C SER A 753 20.98 -73.16 3.56
N THR A 754 20.04 -72.55 4.30
CA THR A 754 18.75 -72.08 3.74
C THR A 754 18.46 -70.59 3.98
N GLY A 755 19.28 -69.90 4.78
CA GLY A 755 19.10 -68.49 5.13
C GLY A 755 17.84 -68.23 5.96
N LYS A 756 17.45 -69.19 6.83
CA LYS A 756 16.18 -69.14 7.56
C LYS A 756 16.28 -69.50 9.03
N TYR A 757 15.48 -68.79 9.82
CA TYR A 757 15.13 -69.07 11.20
C TYR A 757 13.94 -70.03 11.29
N THR A 758 13.90 -70.81 12.37
CA THR A 758 12.78 -71.66 12.77
C THR A 758 12.43 -71.41 14.24
N LEU A 759 11.16 -71.11 14.53
CA LEU A 759 10.62 -71.02 15.89
C LEU A 759 10.50 -72.44 16.46
N GLN A 760 11.25 -72.76 17.52
CA GLN A 760 11.14 -74.06 18.18
C GLN A 760 9.92 -74.09 19.09
N ASN A 761 9.26 -75.24 19.29
CA ASN A 761 8.17 -75.39 20.26
C ASN A 761 7.05 -74.31 20.16
N ALA A 762 6.79 -73.78 18.96
CA ALA A 762 6.06 -72.53 18.76
C ALA A 762 4.56 -72.62 19.12
N ILE A 763 4.07 -71.63 19.86
CA ILE A 763 2.69 -71.53 20.35
C ILE A 763 1.98 -70.38 19.65
N GLN A 764 0.77 -70.62 19.12
CA GLN A 764 -0.03 -69.58 18.49
C GLN A 764 -0.78 -68.74 19.54
N LYS A 765 -0.73 -67.40 19.45
CA LYS A 765 -1.38 -66.47 20.39
C LYS A 765 -1.96 -65.24 19.67
N SER A 766 -3.13 -64.78 20.12
CA SER A 766 -3.73 -63.48 19.81
C SER A 766 -2.97 -62.35 20.53
N TRP A 767 -2.90 -61.14 19.94
CA TRP A 767 -2.29 -60.00 20.63
C TRP A 767 -3.15 -59.51 21.81
N SER A 768 -4.47 -59.38 21.60
CA SER A 768 -5.44 -58.83 22.56
C SER A 768 -5.31 -59.42 23.97
N ASP A 769 -5.17 -60.74 24.06
CA ASP A 769 -5.30 -61.50 25.30
C ASP A 769 -3.93 -61.83 25.92
N ASN A 770 -2.84 -61.56 25.19
CA ASN A 770 -1.50 -62.03 25.54
C ASN A 770 -0.42 -60.93 25.59
N TYR A 771 -0.63 -59.72 25.06
CA TYR A 771 0.43 -58.70 24.87
C TYR A 771 1.40 -58.57 26.05
N SER A 772 0.89 -58.39 27.28
CA SER A 772 1.67 -58.24 28.51
C SER A 772 2.51 -59.46 28.93
N LYS A 773 2.34 -60.60 28.24
CA LYS A 773 3.06 -61.87 28.43
C LYS A 773 3.92 -62.26 27.21
N LEU A 774 4.06 -61.38 26.21
CA LEU A 774 4.82 -61.65 24.98
C LEU A 774 6.23 -61.04 24.98
N LYS A 775 6.61 -60.23 25.98
CA LYS A 775 8.01 -59.86 26.21
C LYS A 775 8.87 -61.13 26.36
N GLY A 776 9.99 -61.18 25.64
CA GLY A 776 10.88 -62.34 25.58
C GLY A 776 10.55 -63.37 24.49
N TYR A 777 9.49 -63.18 23.69
CA TYR A 777 9.14 -64.12 22.62
C TYR A 777 9.60 -63.65 21.23
N TYR A 778 10.17 -64.59 20.48
CA TYR A 778 10.44 -64.52 19.04
C TYR A 778 9.17 -64.80 18.23
N THR A 779 9.01 -64.09 17.11
CA THR A 779 7.92 -64.31 16.14
C THR A 779 8.43 -64.07 14.72
N CYS A 780 8.04 -64.93 13.77
CA CYS A 780 8.06 -64.58 12.35
C CYS A 780 6.80 -63.73 12.04
N SER A 781 6.84 -62.86 11.03
CA SER A 781 5.65 -62.06 10.67
C SER A 781 4.50 -62.94 10.16
N GLY A 782 3.28 -62.67 10.63
CA GLY A 782 2.09 -63.47 10.32
C GLY A 782 2.03 -64.81 11.05
N SER A 783 1.33 -65.77 10.45
CA SER A 783 1.15 -67.14 10.96
C SER A 783 2.28 -68.11 10.55
N LEU A 784 3.50 -67.61 10.38
CA LEU A 784 4.66 -68.42 9.99
C LEU A 784 5.47 -68.93 11.20
N THR A 785 6.01 -70.14 11.08
CA THR A 785 7.00 -70.70 12.03
C THR A 785 8.43 -70.68 11.50
N THR A 786 8.63 -70.31 10.22
CA THR A 786 9.96 -70.11 9.61
C THR A 786 10.01 -68.82 8.80
N CYS A 787 11.16 -68.14 8.81
CA CYS A 787 11.33 -66.83 8.16
C CYS A 787 12.81 -66.53 7.90
N SER A 788 13.13 -65.67 6.92
CA SER A 788 14.49 -65.15 6.71
C SER A 788 14.92 -64.11 7.75
N ARG A 789 13.96 -63.52 8.46
CA ARG A 789 14.15 -62.54 9.53
C ARG A 789 13.14 -62.77 10.63
N VAL A 790 13.62 -62.92 11.87
CA VAL A 790 12.80 -63.15 13.06
C VAL A 790 12.80 -61.91 13.96
N TYR A 791 11.71 -61.69 14.70
CA TYR A 791 11.56 -60.53 15.58
C TYR A 791 11.46 -60.97 17.04
N TYR A 792 12.41 -60.55 17.87
CA TYR A 792 12.40 -60.72 19.31
C TYR A 792 11.60 -59.59 19.98
N THR A 793 10.63 -59.93 20.81
CA THR A 793 9.73 -58.96 21.45
C THR A 793 10.36 -58.41 22.72
N VAL A 794 10.83 -57.15 22.67
CA VAL A 794 11.56 -56.48 23.75
C VAL A 794 10.61 -55.82 24.74
N ASN A 795 9.55 -55.17 24.26
CA ASN A 795 8.52 -54.56 25.11
C ASN A 795 7.15 -54.56 24.43
N THR A 796 6.09 -54.36 25.20
CA THR A 796 4.69 -54.49 24.76
C THR A 796 3.80 -53.51 25.50
N ASP A 797 2.95 -52.78 24.79
CA ASP A 797 1.75 -52.14 25.37
C ASP A 797 0.48 -52.74 24.73
N ASN A 798 -0.70 -52.22 25.10
CA ASN A 798 -1.98 -52.76 24.62
C ASN A 798 -2.21 -52.55 23.11
N THR A 799 -1.44 -51.64 22.48
CA THR A 799 -1.60 -51.20 21.09
C THR A 799 -0.38 -51.57 20.24
N PHE A 800 0.82 -51.57 20.82
CA PHE A 800 2.09 -51.70 20.12
C PHE A 800 3.02 -52.79 20.68
N LYS A 801 3.68 -53.48 19.76
CA LYS A 801 4.81 -54.38 19.98
C LYS A 801 6.10 -53.64 19.66
N TYR A 802 7.04 -53.61 20.60
CA TYR A 802 8.39 -53.08 20.39
C TYR A 802 9.35 -54.24 20.26
N SER A 803 9.94 -54.39 19.08
CA SER A 803 10.69 -55.60 18.72
C SER A 803 12.03 -55.31 18.06
N LEU A 804 12.96 -56.22 18.27
CA LEU A 804 14.28 -56.25 17.69
C LEU A 804 14.26 -57.26 16.53
N ALA A 805 14.69 -56.85 15.34
CA ALA A 805 14.91 -57.77 14.23
C ALA A 805 16.25 -58.49 14.41
N LEU A 806 16.27 -59.80 14.13
CA LEU A 806 17.49 -60.60 14.00
C LEU A 806 17.61 -61.11 12.56
N GLU A 807 18.80 -60.92 11.98
CA GLU A 807 19.15 -61.18 10.59
C GLU A 807 20.52 -61.87 10.51
N SER A 808 20.94 -62.29 9.32
CA SER A 808 22.29 -62.84 9.03
C SER A 808 22.75 -64.07 9.84
N GLY A 809 21.90 -64.63 10.71
CA GLY A 809 22.20 -65.77 11.56
C GLY A 809 22.31 -65.47 13.05
N ASP A 810 22.10 -64.21 13.47
CA ASP A 810 22.03 -63.85 14.89
C ASP A 810 20.86 -64.58 15.57
N ILE A 811 21.15 -65.30 16.66
CA ILE A 811 20.14 -66.03 17.47
C ILE A 811 20.06 -65.54 18.93
N ASP A 812 21.01 -64.73 19.39
CA ASP A 812 21.00 -64.09 20.71
C ASP A 812 20.67 -62.60 20.55
N PRO A 813 19.49 -62.12 21.00
CA PRO A 813 19.10 -60.72 20.88
C PRO A 813 19.94 -59.78 21.77
N THR A 814 20.70 -60.31 22.73
CA THR A 814 21.51 -59.52 23.66
C THR A 814 22.86 -59.09 23.10
N THR A 815 23.25 -59.60 21.92
CA THR A 815 24.40 -59.10 21.14
C THR A 815 24.12 -57.76 20.45
N GLN A 816 22.84 -57.45 20.22
CA GLN A 816 22.40 -56.25 19.53
C GLN A 816 22.43 -55.05 20.48
N ILE A 817 23.32 -54.09 20.19
CA ILE A 817 23.65 -52.97 21.08
C ILE A 817 23.32 -51.60 20.49
N VAL A 818 23.41 -50.58 21.35
CA VAL A 818 23.56 -49.16 21.04
C VAL A 818 24.82 -48.66 21.75
N SER A 819 25.66 -47.89 21.06
CA SER A 819 26.84 -47.21 21.61
C SER A 819 26.55 -45.71 21.77
N LEU A 820 26.72 -45.17 22.98
CA LEU A 820 26.48 -43.75 23.26
C LEU A 820 27.62 -43.15 24.09
N GLY A 821 28.13 -41.97 23.74
CA GLY A 821 29.11 -41.22 24.53
C GLY A 821 28.46 -40.13 25.38
N LYS A 822 29.03 -39.80 26.55
CA LYS A 822 28.63 -38.59 27.30
C LYS A 822 29.24 -37.32 26.69
N GLY A 823 30.33 -37.48 25.96
CA GLY A 823 30.97 -36.42 25.19
C GLY A 823 31.45 -36.95 23.84
N VAL A 824 32.14 -36.09 23.10
CA VAL A 824 32.70 -36.39 21.79
C VAL A 824 34.01 -35.62 21.63
N ARG A 825 35.03 -36.27 21.05
CA ARG A 825 36.36 -35.70 20.79
C ARG A 825 36.59 -35.66 19.28
N ASP A 826 37.01 -34.50 18.79
CA ASP A 826 37.46 -34.30 17.41
C ASP A 826 38.77 -35.07 17.16
N ASN A 827 38.90 -35.69 15.98
CA ASN A 827 40.11 -36.40 15.54
C ASN A 827 41.02 -35.55 14.62
N GLY A 828 40.55 -34.42 14.09
CA GLY A 828 41.29 -33.58 13.14
C GLY A 828 41.28 -34.09 11.69
N ASP A 829 40.50 -35.13 11.39
CA ASP A 829 40.35 -35.77 10.07
C ASP A 829 38.88 -35.75 9.57
N ASN A 830 38.08 -34.81 10.10
CA ASN A 830 36.61 -34.73 9.97
C ASN A 830 35.82 -35.87 10.64
N THR A 831 36.47 -36.74 11.43
CA THR A 831 35.77 -37.75 12.25
C THR A 831 35.75 -37.42 13.74
N TYR A 832 34.78 -38.03 14.45
CA TYR A 832 34.45 -37.69 15.83
C TYR A 832 34.33 -38.94 16.69
N THR A 833 35.19 -39.11 17.71
CA THR A 833 35.15 -40.28 18.60
C THR A 833 34.33 -39.99 19.87
N LEU A 834 33.36 -40.85 20.17
CA LEU A 834 32.55 -40.80 21.39
C LEU A 834 33.41 -41.00 22.64
N THR A 835 33.22 -40.18 23.68
CA THR A 835 33.91 -40.30 24.97
C THR A 835 32.97 -40.80 26.07
N ASP A 836 33.54 -41.46 27.09
CA ASP A 836 32.80 -42.07 28.21
C ASP A 836 31.69 -43.02 27.73
N VAL A 837 32.04 -43.87 26.77
CA VAL A 837 31.09 -44.70 26.02
C VAL A 837 30.37 -45.68 26.94
N VAL A 838 29.04 -45.61 26.90
CA VAL A 838 28.11 -46.57 27.47
C VAL A 838 27.55 -47.43 26.33
N THR A 839 27.74 -48.74 26.45
CA THR A 839 27.11 -49.73 25.57
C THR A 839 25.84 -50.25 26.22
N VAL A 840 24.72 -50.13 25.51
CA VAL A 840 23.37 -50.49 25.99
C VAL A 840 22.84 -51.61 25.12
N LYS A 841 22.34 -52.70 25.70
CA LYS A 841 21.66 -53.74 24.92
C LYS A 841 20.31 -53.21 24.41
N ARG A 842 19.96 -53.48 23.16
CA ARG A 842 18.65 -53.10 22.60
C ARG A 842 17.49 -53.74 23.36
N THR A 843 17.70 -54.91 23.96
CA THR A 843 16.77 -55.59 24.87
C THR A 843 16.44 -54.78 26.14
N ASP A 844 17.33 -53.90 26.56
CA ASP A 844 17.26 -53.19 27.84
C ASP A 844 16.84 -51.72 27.64
N TRP A 845 16.72 -51.28 26.37
CA TRP A 845 16.40 -49.91 25.96
C TRP A 845 15.08 -49.42 26.54
N ALA A 846 14.03 -50.24 26.48
CA ALA A 846 12.68 -49.87 26.90
C ALA A 846 12.56 -49.51 28.40
N GLU A 847 13.53 -49.92 29.22
CA GLU A 847 13.61 -49.60 30.65
C GLU A 847 14.55 -48.42 30.91
N ASN A 848 15.64 -48.29 30.14
CA ASN A 848 16.73 -47.35 30.40
C ASN A 848 16.73 -46.07 29.54
N TYR A 849 15.93 -45.98 28.47
CA TYR A 849 16.00 -44.91 27.45
C TYR A 849 16.12 -43.48 28.00
N LYS A 850 15.43 -43.18 29.10
CA LYS A 850 15.39 -41.85 29.74
C LYS A 850 16.76 -41.35 30.24
N LEU A 851 17.72 -42.25 30.44
CA LEU A 851 19.06 -41.93 30.93
C LEU A 851 19.97 -41.29 29.87
N TYR A 852 19.58 -41.35 28.59
CA TYR A 852 20.45 -41.06 27.45
C TYR A 852 20.13 -39.77 26.69
N LYS A 853 19.27 -38.91 27.25
CA LYS A 853 19.13 -37.55 26.75
C LYS A 853 20.46 -36.80 26.87
N ASP A 854 20.78 -35.94 25.90
CA ASP A 854 21.98 -35.10 25.88
C ASP A 854 23.33 -35.87 25.71
N TYR A 855 23.29 -37.19 25.48
CA TYR A 855 24.44 -38.01 25.03
C TYR A 855 24.74 -37.79 23.53
N TYR A 856 25.81 -38.40 23.01
CA TYR A 856 26.20 -38.42 21.60
C TYR A 856 26.15 -39.85 21.03
N ILE A 857 25.79 -39.99 19.75
CA ILE A 857 25.73 -41.25 19.01
C ILE A 857 26.38 -41.14 17.63
N CYS A 858 26.64 -42.27 16.97
CA CYS A 858 26.81 -42.32 15.51
C CYS A 858 25.47 -42.68 14.82
N LYS A 859 25.34 -42.36 13.52
CA LYS A 859 24.10 -42.59 12.74
C LYS A 859 23.65 -44.05 12.67
N ASP A 860 24.59 -45.00 12.77
CA ASP A 860 24.33 -46.45 12.77
C ASP A 860 23.88 -47.00 14.14
N LEU A 861 23.95 -46.16 15.19
CA LEU A 861 23.75 -46.49 16.61
C LEU A 861 24.79 -47.44 17.21
N THR A 862 25.81 -47.90 16.47
CA THR A 862 26.72 -48.96 16.91
C THR A 862 28.19 -48.54 16.94
N SER A 863 28.62 -47.67 16.03
CA SER A 863 29.99 -47.18 15.96
C SER A 863 30.34 -46.25 17.11
N THR A 864 31.63 -46.12 17.39
CA THR A 864 32.19 -45.17 18.37
C THR A 864 33.01 -44.05 17.75
N THR A 865 33.22 -44.09 16.43
CA THR A 865 33.73 -42.96 15.63
C THR A 865 32.70 -42.62 14.56
N CYS A 866 32.30 -41.36 14.50
CA CYS A 866 31.20 -40.85 13.69
C CYS A 866 31.68 -39.83 12.65
N ASP A 867 30.85 -39.57 11.64
CA ASP A 867 31.01 -38.54 10.62
C ASP A 867 30.50 -37.13 11.05
N GLY A 868 30.20 -36.95 12.33
CA GLY A 868 29.75 -35.69 12.91
C GLY A 868 29.30 -35.80 14.37
N LYS A 869 28.89 -34.69 14.98
CA LYS A 869 28.47 -34.59 16.39
C LYS A 869 26.94 -34.76 16.54
N TYR A 870 26.45 -35.99 16.59
CA TYR A 870 25.00 -36.25 16.71
C TYR A 870 24.55 -36.31 18.17
N ARG A 871 24.23 -35.13 18.71
CA ARG A 871 23.74 -34.95 20.09
C ARG A 871 22.28 -35.37 20.21
N VAL A 872 21.97 -36.23 21.18
CA VAL A 872 20.61 -36.71 21.47
C VAL A 872 19.78 -35.60 22.10
N LEU A 873 18.67 -35.24 21.45
CA LEU A 873 17.71 -34.24 21.91
C LEU A 873 16.63 -34.87 22.80
N GLU A 874 16.13 -36.05 22.41
CA GLU A 874 15.05 -36.77 23.07
C GLU A 874 15.22 -38.29 22.89
N THR A 875 14.70 -39.09 23.83
CA THR A 875 14.60 -40.54 23.72
C THR A 875 13.21 -41.01 24.13
N ASN A 876 12.70 -42.06 23.48
CA ASN A 876 11.50 -42.77 23.94
C ASN A 876 11.78 -44.28 24.04
N ASN A 877 10.76 -45.06 24.40
CA ASN A 877 10.86 -46.50 24.62
C ASN A 877 11.24 -47.34 23.38
N TYR A 878 11.40 -46.75 22.19
CA TYR A 878 11.82 -47.44 20.97
C TYR A 878 12.78 -46.66 20.05
N GLN A 879 12.94 -45.33 20.18
CA GLN A 879 13.79 -44.53 19.30
C GLN A 879 14.62 -43.47 20.05
N ILE A 880 15.67 -43.00 19.36
CA ILE A 880 16.51 -41.86 19.72
C ILE A 880 16.26 -40.75 18.71
N THR A 881 16.01 -39.52 19.17
CA THR A 881 15.97 -38.33 18.32
C THR A 881 17.26 -37.53 18.54
N TYR A 882 18.05 -37.32 17.49
CA TYR A 882 19.31 -36.58 17.53
C TYR A 882 19.26 -35.34 16.65
N ASP A 883 20.08 -34.33 16.99
CA ASP A 883 20.26 -33.14 16.17
C ASP A 883 21.15 -33.44 14.95
N ARG A 884 20.71 -33.03 13.76
CA ARG A 884 21.42 -33.23 12.49
C ARG A 884 21.99 -31.96 11.86
N THR A 885 21.91 -30.79 12.51
CA THR A 885 22.35 -29.51 11.89
C THR A 885 23.83 -29.21 12.11
N PHE A 886 24.58 -30.11 12.75
CA PHE A 886 26.03 -30.02 12.83
C PHE A 886 26.66 -29.97 11.42
N ASN A 887 27.64 -29.08 11.23
CA ASN A 887 28.25 -28.68 9.96
C ASN A 887 27.30 -28.04 8.93
N PHE A 888 26.06 -27.68 9.29
CA PHE A 888 25.19 -26.94 8.37
C PHE A 888 25.75 -25.55 8.09
N LEU A 889 25.61 -25.12 6.84
CA LEU A 889 26.07 -23.81 6.39
C LEU A 889 24.92 -22.79 6.41
N TYR A 890 25.22 -21.59 6.90
CA TYR A 890 24.30 -20.48 6.95
C TYR A 890 25.00 -19.22 6.41
N GLY A 891 24.41 -18.50 5.47
CA GLY A 891 24.94 -17.26 4.89
C GLY A 891 24.22 -16.02 5.39
N ASN A 892 24.93 -14.90 5.47
CA ASN A 892 24.30 -13.58 5.62
C ASN A 892 23.53 -13.18 4.36
N ASP A 893 24.05 -13.57 3.18
CA ASP A 893 23.51 -13.17 1.89
C ASP A 893 23.66 -14.26 0.84
N VAL A 894 23.20 -14.00 -0.39
CA VAL A 894 23.27 -14.93 -1.52
C VAL A 894 23.63 -14.25 -2.84
N THR A 895 24.40 -14.94 -3.68
CA THR A 895 24.56 -14.63 -5.11
C THR A 895 23.85 -15.69 -5.96
N TRP A 896 23.61 -15.39 -7.24
CA TRP A 896 22.91 -16.27 -8.18
C TRP A 896 23.65 -16.31 -9.53
N ASP A 897 23.97 -17.52 -10.03
CA ASP A 897 24.75 -17.71 -11.27
C ASP A 897 23.90 -17.85 -12.55
N GLY A 898 22.57 -17.76 -12.42
CA GLY A 898 21.60 -18.10 -13.47
C GLY A 898 20.95 -19.48 -13.30
N THR A 899 21.50 -20.34 -12.43
CA THR A 899 21.08 -21.75 -12.22
C THR A 899 21.05 -22.20 -10.76
N LYS A 900 21.90 -21.63 -9.90
CA LYS A 900 22.02 -21.91 -8.47
C LYS A 900 22.25 -20.63 -7.67
N TYR A 901 21.89 -20.68 -6.39
CA TYR A 901 22.39 -19.76 -5.38
C TYR A 901 23.72 -20.24 -4.83
N THR A 902 24.59 -19.30 -4.44
CA THR A 902 25.75 -19.54 -3.57
C THR A 902 25.58 -18.73 -2.28
N LEU A 903 25.82 -19.33 -1.12
CA LEU A 903 25.77 -18.65 0.18
C LEU A 903 26.99 -17.73 0.38
N VAL A 904 26.77 -16.51 0.84
CA VAL A 904 27.80 -15.47 1.03
C VAL A 904 27.90 -15.05 2.50
N ASN A 905 29.12 -14.75 2.95
CA ASN A 905 29.48 -14.48 4.35
C ASN A 905 28.94 -15.59 5.29
N THR A 906 29.59 -16.75 5.26
CA THR A 906 29.03 -17.99 5.77
C THR A 906 29.54 -18.40 7.15
N PHE A 907 28.63 -18.84 8.02
CA PHE A 907 28.92 -19.54 9.27
C PHE A 907 28.66 -21.05 9.11
N ILE A 908 29.66 -21.86 9.44
CA ILE A 908 29.56 -23.31 9.58
C ILE A 908 29.13 -23.62 11.03
N SER A 909 27.99 -24.28 11.22
CA SER A 909 27.52 -24.71 12.53
C SER A 909 28.44 -25.76 13.14
N THR A 910 28.92 -25.51 14.36
CA THR A 910 29.81 -26.43 15.09
C THR A 910 29.14 -27.10 16.29
N ASN A 911 27.87 -26.74 16.54
CA ASN A 911 27.02 -27.23 17.64
C ASN A 911 25.68 -27.77 17.11
N THR A 912 24.62 -27.69 17.91
CA THR A 912 23.23 -27.97 17.51
C THR A 912 22.47 -26.68 17.22
N TRP A 913 21.38 -26.74 16.46
CA TRP A 913 20.52 -25.58 16.16
C TRP A 913 20.11 -24.80 17.43
N LEU A 914 19.73 -25.51 18.50
CA LEU A 914 19.36 -24.92 19.78
C LEU A 914 20.41 -23.96 20.36
N THR A 915 21.69 -24.23 20.10
CA THR A 915 22.84 -23.43 20.54
C THR A 915 23.18 -22.32 19.54
N ASP A 916 23.31 -22.65 18.26
CA ASP A 916 23.83 -21.69 17.26
C ASP A 916 22.78 -20.63 16.86
N ARG A 917 21.47 -20.88 17.03
CA ARG A 917 20.38 -19.97 16.62
C ARG A 917 20.51 -18.52 17.13
N GLU A 918 21.08 -18.29 18.31
CA GLU A 918 21.27 -16.94 18.88
C GLU A 918 22.35 -16.14 18.14
N ARG A 919 23.35 -16.83 17.57
CA ARG A 919 24.35 -16.23 16.67
C ARG A 919 23.77 -16.08 15.26
N LEU A 920 23.01 -17.07 14.79
CA LEU A 920 22.45 -17.08 13.44
C LEU A 920 21.43 -15.95 13.23
N ALA A 921 20.63 -15.65 14.25
CA ALA A 921 19.63 -14.58 14.26
C ALA A 921 20.20 -13.16 14.04
N LYS A 922 21.53 -12.97 14.02
CA LYS A 922 22.14 -11.63 13.91
C LYS A 922 22.54 -11.26 12.49
N SER A 923 22.96 -12.25 11.70
CA SER A 923 23.61 -12.01 10.39
C SER A 923 23.73 -13.29 9.53
N TYR A 924 22.92 -14.33 9.74
CA TYR A 924 23.07 -15.62 9.02
C TYR A 924 21.71 -16.26 8.73
N HIS A 925 20.89 -15.57 7.96
CA HIS A 925 19.49 -15.93 7.73
C HIS A 925 19.28 -16.90 6.55
N TYR A 926 20.22 -17.02 5.61
CA TYR A 926 20.09 -17.94 4.47
C TYR A 926 20.71 -19.30 4.77
N THR A 927 20.14 -20.40 4.25
CA THR A 927 20.76 -21.73 4.30
C THR A 927 20.27 -22.63 3.17
N CYS A 928 21.03 -23.68 2.83
CA CYS A 928 20.62 -24.80 1.98
C CYS A 928 20.03 -25.99 2.77
N PHE A 929 20.06 -25.96 4.12
CA PHE A 929 19.73 -27.06 5.04
C PHE A 929 20.60 -28.33 4.92
N ASP A 930 21.85 -28.15 4.50
CA ASP A 930 22.91 -29.15 4.52
C ASP A 930 24.29 -28.47 4.66
N THR A 931 25.35 -29.17 4.28
CA THR A 931 26.75 -28.72 4.37
C THR A 931 27.26 -28.11 3.05
N SER A 932 26.39 -27.71 2.13
CA SER A 932 26.77 -27.18 0.82
C SER A 932 26.77 -25.65 0.76
N GLU A 933 27.68 -25.09 -0.05
CA GLU A 933 27.75 -23.67 -0.39
C GLU A 933 26.74 -23.29 -1.49
N GLU A 934 26.22 -24.26 -2.25
CA GLU A 934 25.38 -24.04 -3.43
C GLU A 934 24.04 -24.80 -3.36
N CYS A 935 22.93 -24.14 -3.66
CA CYS A 935 21.64 -24.81 -3.81
C CYS A 935 20.72 -24.17 -4.87
N THR A 936 19.86 -24.98 -5.51
CA THR A 936 18.91 -24.54 -6.55
C THR A 936 17.69 -23.79 -5.99
N LYS A 937 17.49 -23.87 -4.67
CA LYS A 937 16.57 -23.06 -3.87
C LYS A 937 17.24 -22.79 -2.53
N VAL A 938 17.18 -21.55 -2.07
CA VAL A 938 17.72 -21.15 -0.77
C VAL A 938 16.59 -20.84 0.20
N TYR A 939 16.83 -21.03 1.49
CA TYR A 939 15.82 -20.89 2.53
C TYR A 939 16.19 -19.73 3.46
N TYR A 940 15.34 -18.69 3.51
CA TYR A 940 15.52 -17.54 4.39
C TYR A 940 14.79 -17.78 5.72
N ILE A 941 15.55 -18.02 6.78
CA ILE A 941 15.06 -18.27 8.13
C ILE A 941 14.43 -16.99 8.69
N HIS A 942 13.11 -17.00 8.88
CA HIS A 942 12.39 -15.81 9.32
C HIS A 942 12.09 -15.79 10.83
N TYR A 943 12.38 -16.86 11.58
CA TYR A 943 12.12 -16.92 13.02
C TYR A 943 13.04 -17.91 13.73
N PHE A 944 13.77 -17.41 14.73
CA PHE A 944 14.80 -18.14 15.49
C PHE A 944 14.35 -18.56 16.90
N GLY A 945 13.17 -18.11 17.35
CA GLY A 945 12.67 -18.31 18.72
C GLY A 945 12.45 -19.76 19.16
N MET A 946 12.34 -20.72 18.23
CA MET A 946 12.17 -22.14 18.54
C MET A 946 13.45 -22.97 18.38
N GLY A 947 13.89 -23.61 19.46
CA GLY A 947 15.01 -24.56 19.44
C GLY A 947 14.69 -25.95 18.88
N SER A 948 13.42 -26.24 18.56
CA SER A 948 12.98 -27.55 18.04
C SER A 948 12.61 -27.54 16.54
N SER A 949 12.61 -26.37 15.89
CA SER A 949 12.22 -26.21 14.49
C SER A 949 12.73 -24.88 13.92
N ILE A 950 13.15 -24.91 12.66
CA ILE A 950 13.57 -23.73 11.89
C ILE A 950 12.41 -23.34 10.96
N TYR A 951 12.01 -22.07 10.98
CA TYR A 951 10.93 -21.55 10.14
C TYR A 951 11.50 -20.61 9.09
N TYR A 952 11.15 -20.84 7.82
CA TYR A 952 11.83 -20.21 6.68
C TYR A 952 10.87 -19.87 5.54
N LEU A 953 11.23 -18.89 4.71
CA LEU A 953 10.64 -18.67 3.39
C LEU A 953 11.50 -19.38 2.34
N THR A 954 10.89 -19.97 1.31
CA THR A 954 11.64 -20.63 0.22
C THR A 954 11.83 -19.64 -0.93
N LEU A 955 13.08 -19.36 -1.29
CA LEU A 955 13.44 -18.49 -2.40
C LEU A 955 13.90 -19.31 -3.62
N SER A 956 13.66 -18.78 -4.81
CA SER A 956 14.00 -19.40 -6.10
C SER A 956 14.14 -18.35 -7.20
N SER A 957 14.77 -18.73 -8.31
CA SER A 957 14.92 -17.89 -9.53
C SER A 957 15.84 -16.67 -9.38
N GLY A 958 16.72 -16.66 -8.37
CA GLY A 958 17.70 -15.60 -8.12
C GLY A 958 17.28 -14.56 -7.09
N ASN A 959 15.99 -14.46 -6.76
CA ASN A 959 15.48 -13.52 -5.78
C ASN A 959 16.12 -13.74 -4.39
N ASN A 960 16.56 -12.64 -3.77
CA ASN A 960 16.94 -12.57 -2.36
C ASN A 960 15.71 -12.17 -1.49
N ILE A 961 15.89 -11.92 -0.19
CA ILE A 961 14.77 -11.57 0.70
C ILE A 961 14.16 -10.19 0.40
N GLU A 962 14.94 -9.23 -0.10
CA GLU A 962 14.46 -7.88 -0.43
C GLU A 962 13.59 -7.93 -1.69
N ASN A 963 14.07 -8.56 -2.77
CA ASN A 963 13.27 -8.76 -3.98
C ASN A 963 11.99 -9.56 -3.69
N ALA A 964 12.06 -10.55 -2.79
CA ALA A 964 10.88 -11.30 -2.36
C ALA A 964 9.90 -10.44 -1.56
N LYS A 965 10.36 -9.45 -0.77
CA LYS A 965 9.48 -8.48 -0.08
C LYS A 965 8.78 -7.56 -1.07
N ASP A 966 9.48 -7.07 -2.08
CA ASP A 966 8.89 -6.25 -3.14
C ASP A 966 7.81 -7.04 -3.90
N GLU A 967 8.12 -8.24 -4.38
CA GLU A 967 7.15 -9.13 -5.02
C GLU A 967 5.96 -9.49 -4.11
N MET A 968 6.15 -9.65 -2.80
CA MET A 968 5.06 -9.92 -1.85
C MET A 968 4.09 -8.76 -1.68
N PHE A 969 4.60 -7.53 -1.78
CA PHE A 969 3.87 -6.30 -1.50
C PHE A 969 3.46 -5.51 -2.75
N GLU A 970 3.71 -6.04 -3.94
CA GLU A 970 2.96 -5.66 -5.15
C GLU A 970 1.45 -5.67 -4.89
N ASN A 971 0.72 -4.78 -5.56
CA ASN A 971 -0.73 -4.67 -5.44
C ASN A 971 -1.46 -5.34 -6.62
N THR A 972 -1.06 -6.56 -6.97
CA THR A 972 -1.60 -7.27 -8.16
C THR A 972 -2.85 -8.11 -7.85
N ARG A 973 -3.20 -8.34 -6.57
CA ARG A 973 -4.34 -9.20 -6.17
C ARG A 973 -5.15 -8.59 -5.02
N ASN A 974 -6.48 -8.63 -5.12
CA ASN A 974 -7.39 -8.15 -4.07
C ASN A 974 -7.51 -9.16 -2.91
N SER A 975 -7.45 -8.68 -1.67
CA SER A 975 -7.85 -9.46 -0.48
C SER A 975 -9.34 -9.84 -0.51
N THR A 976 -9.72 -10.88 0.24
CA THR A 976 -11.11 -11.38 0.31
C THR A 976 -12.05 -10.33 0.92
N ILE A 977 -11.57 -9.54 1.90
CA ILE A 977 -12.34 -8.42 2.46
C ILE A 977 -12.49 -7.26 1.47
N LYS A 978 -11.43 -6.91 0.73
CA LYS A 978 -11.52 -5.87 -0.32
C LYS A 978 -12.56 -6.22 -1.39
N GLN A 979 -12.59 -7.47 -1.86
CA GLN A 979 -13.60 -7.93 -2.83
C GLN A 979 -15.04 -7.78 -2.31
N SER A 980 -15.26 -8.02 -1.00
CA SER A 980 -16.57 -7.79 -0.36
C SER A 980 -16.93 -6.30 -0.31
N ILE A 981 -15.96 -5.43 -0.01
CA ILE A 981 -16.13 -3.97 0.06
C ILE A 981 -16.39 -3.37 -1.32
N ASP A 982 -15.58 -3.74 -2.32
CA ASP A 982 -15.75 -3.30 -3.72
C ASP A 982 -17.14 -3.70 -4.27
N THR A 983 -17.58 -4.92 -3.97
CA THR A 983 -18.91 -5.41 -4.36
C THR A 983 -20.03 -4.62 -3.69
N TRP A 984 -19.90 -4.30 -2.41
CA TRP A 984 -20.88 -3.49 -1.69
C TRP A 984 -20.91 -2.04 -2.21
N TYR A 985 -19.74 -1.42 -2.44
CA TYR A 985 -19.64 -0.07 -2.99
C TYR A 985 -20.33 0.02 -4.36
N LYS A 986 -20.00 -0.90 -5.27
CA LYS A 986 -20.57 -0.97 -6.62
C LYS A 986 -22.10 -0.93 -6.64
N ASN A 987 -22.72 -1.63 -5.69
CA ASN A 987 -24.16 -1.80 -5.59
C ASN A 987 -24.89 -0.67 -4.84
N ASN A 988 -24.18 0.16 -4.06
CA ASN A 988 -24.81 1.09 -3.10
C ASN A 988 -24.30 2.54 -3.16
N MET A 989 -23.04 2.76 -3.56
CA MET A 989 -22.33 4.04 -3.36
C MET A 989 -21.92 4.77 -4.65
N THR A 990 -22.03 4.13 -5.81
CA THR A 990 -21.59 4.68 -7.11
C THR A 990 -22.32 5.97 -7.52
N ALA A 991 -23.58 6.13 -7.12
CA ALA A 991 -24.34 7.38 -7.33
C ALA A 991 -23.90 8.54 -6.41
N TYR A 992 -22.92 8.31 -5.53
CA TYR A 992 -22.44 9.26 -4.53
C TYR A 992 -20.92 9.49 -4.59
N THR A 993 -20.22 8.87 -5.55
CA THR A 993 -18.74 8.94 -5.67
C THR A 993 -18.21 10.37 -5.77
N GLU A 994 -18.90 11.27 -6.48
CA GLU A 994 -18.54 12.69 -6.62
C GLU A 994 -18.53 13.47 -5.29
N LYS A 995 -19.14 12.93 -4.23
CA LYS A 995 -19.18 13.53 -2.89
C LYS A 995 -18.11 12.98 -1.96
N LEU A 996 -17.28 12.07 -2.45
CA LEU A 996 -16.20 11.43 -1.69
C LEU A 996 -14.84 12.02 -2.07
N GLU A 997 -13.96 12.05 -1.09
CA GLU A 997 -12.54 12.33 -1.27
C GLU A 997 -11.82 11.04 -1.66
N ASP A 998 -11.00 11.08 -2.72
CA ASP A 998 -9.99 10.06 -2.96
C ASP A 998 -8.83 10.25 -1.98
N THR A 999 -9.03 9.80 -0.75
CA THR A 999 -8.06 9.94 0.35
C THR A 999 -7.19 8.69 0.49
N ILE A 1000 -5.99 8.86 1.05
CA ILE A 1000 -5.07 7.74 1.27
C ILE A 1000 -5.63 6.76 2.32
N TRP A 1001 -5.78 5.51 1.90
CA TRP A 1001 -6.04 4.37 2.78
C TRP A 1001 -4.72 3.64 3.04
N CYS A 1002 -4.08 3.90 4.18
CA CYS A 1002 -2.77 3.32 4.46
C CYS A 1002 -2.86 1.86 4.94
N ASN A 1003 -2.16 0.96 4.26
CA ASN A 1003 -1.97 -0.42 4.72
C ASN A 1003 -0.74 -0.54 5.66
N ASP A 1004 0.34 0.20 5.42
CA ASP A 1004 1.62 0.13 6.15
C ASP A 1004 2.16 -1.31 6.34
N ARG A 1005 2.73 -1.88 5.26
CA ARG A 1005 3.39 -3.20 5.25
C ARG A 1005 4.89 -3.10 5.55
N THR A 1006 5.30 -2.06 6.27
CA THR A 1006 6.69 -1.84 6.72
C THR A 1006 7.01 -2.76 7.90
N PHE A 1007 8.19 -3.39 7.91
CA PHE A 1007 8.68 -4.16 9.06
C PHE A 1007 9.51 -3.27 9.99
N GLU A 1008 9.24 -3.37 11.29
CA GLU A 1008 9.95 -2.60 12.33
C GLU A 1008 11.08 -3.40 12.99
N SER A 1009 10.86 -4.69 13.20
CA SER A 1009 11.76 -5.57 13.94
C SER A 1009 11.60 -7.02 13.52
N GLY A 1010 12.62 -7.83 13.81
CA GLY A 1010 12.73 -9.22 13.38
C GLY A 1010 13.38 -9.36 12.00
N SER A 1011 13.65 -10.61 11.62
CA SER A 1011 14.40 -11.02 10.41
C SER A 1011 13.93 -10.42 9.07
N LEU A 1012 12.70 -9.92 8.95
CA LEU A 1012 12.16 -9.37 7.70
C LEU A 1012 12.38 -7.86 7.54
N VAL A 1013 12.97 -7.17 8.53
CA VAL A 1013 13.50 -5.81 8.35
C VAL A 1013 14.59 -5.83 7.27
N GLY A 1014 15.59 -6.68 7.44
CA GLY A 1014 16.65 -6.94 6.47
C GLY A 1014 17.59 -8.04 6.93
N LYS A 1015 18.50 -8.48 6.05
CA LYS A 1015 19.43 -9.59 6.32
C LYS A 1015 20.40 -9.33 7.49
N ASP A 1016 20.83 -8.08 7.69
CA ASP A 1016 21.80 -7.67 8.72
C ASP A 1016 21.15 -7.21 10.05
N PHE A 1017 19.83 -7.34 10.20
CA PHE A 1017 19.10 -6.92 11.41
C PHE A 1017 19.00 -8.06 12.44
N ASP A 1018 19.31 -7.81 13.72
CA ASP A 1018 19.18 -8.83 14.79
C ASP A 1018 17.71 -9.25 14.94
N ALA A 1019 17.39 -10.44 14.44
CA ALA A 1019 16.07 -11.03 14.42
C ALA A 1019 15.60 -11.48 15.81
N GLY A 1020 16.48 -11.49 16.82
CA GLY A 1020 16.20 -12.01 18.16
C GLY A 1020 16.09 -13.54 18.21
N SER A 1021 15.94 -14.08 19.42
CA SER A 1021 15.82 -15.54 19.62
C SER A 1021 14.94 -15.96 20.82
N SER A 1022 14.14 -15.04 21.35
CA SER A 1022 13.02 -15.32 22.26
C SER A 1022 11.80 -15.85 21.49
N LEU A 1023 10.82 -16.39 22.21
CA LEU A 1023 9.56 -16.89 21.64
C LEU A 1023 8.62 -15.78 21.14
N VAL A 1024 8.98 -14.51 21.34
CA VAL A 1024 8.26 -13.31 20.88
C VAL A 1024 9.00 -12.54 19.79
N ASP A 1025 10.20 -13.00 19.41
CA ASP A 1025 11.07 -12.34 18.45
C ASP A 1025 10.77 -12.87 17.04
N TYR A 1026 9.55 -12.57 16.59
CA TYR A 1026 9.08 -12.81 15.23
C TYR A 1026 8.86 -11.46 14.52
N PRO A 1027 8.89 -11.39 13.18
CA PRO A 1027 8.70 -10.14 12.46
C PRO A 1027 7.43 -9.35 12.83
N HIS A 1028 7.60 -8.10 13.23
CA HIS A 1028 6.53 -7.15 13.58
C HIS A 1028 6.44 -6.05 12.52
N PHE A 1029 5.23 -5.68 12.12
CA PHE A 1029 5.00 -4.52 11.25
C PHE A 1029 5.01 -3.21 12.06
N SER A 1030 5.31 -2.07 11.45
CA SER A 1030 5.43 -0.77 12.16
C SER A 1030 4.17 -0.35 12.92
N ALA A 1031 2.99 -0.70 12.41
CA ALA A 1031 1.73 -0.57 13.14
C ALA A 1031 1.71 -1.33 14.49
N TYR A 1032 2.38 -2.48 14.61
CA TYR A 1032 2.50 -3.17 15.91
C TYR A 1032 3.31 -2.36 16.92
N ASN A 1033 4.43 -1.76 16.50
CA ASN A 1033 5.23 -0.93 17.39
C ASN A 1033 4.42 0.26 17.94
N ARG A 1034 3.70 0.96 17.04
CA ARG A 1034 2.79 2.06 17.39
C ARG A 1034 1.69 1.66 18.38
N ILE A 1035 1.07 0.48 18.20
CA ILE A 1035 -0.11 0.03 18.97
C ILE A 1035 0.23 -0.77 20.26
N ARG A 1036 1.43 -1.35 20.38
CA ARG A 1036 1.79 -2.27 21.48
C ARG A 1036 2.96 -1.84 22.36
N VAL A 1037 3.86 -1.02 21.83
CA VAL A 1037 5.14 -0.68 22.47
C VAL A 1037 5.21 0.80 22.77
N LEU A 1038 5.00 1.64 21.74
CA LEU A 1038 5.08 3.10 21.85
C LEU A 1038 3.78 3.75 22.33
N TYR A 1039 2.62 3.12 22.06
CA TYR A 1039 1.29 3.70 22.27
C TYR A 1039 1.17 5.09 21.62
N SER A 1040 1.62 5.21 20.37
CA SER A 1040 1.70 6.45 19.61
C SER A 1040 1.06 6.24 18.23
N PRO A 1041 -0.23 6.60 18.06
CA PRO A 1041 -0.94 6.38 16.81
C PRO A 1041 -0.54 7.40 15.74
N SER A 1042 -0.45 6.97 14.48
CA SER A 1042 -0.23 7.88 13.33
C SER A 1042 -1.37 7.85 12.31
N VAL A 1043 -1.56 8.96 11.61
CA VAL A 1043 -2.45 9.09 10.44
C VAL A 1043 -1.69 9.26 9.12
N GLU A 1044 -0.36 9.30 9.19
CA GLU A 1044 0.57 9.31 8.06
C GLU A 1044 0.77 7.89 7.51
N CYS A 1045 1.29 7.77 6.28
CA CYS A 1045 1.63 6.48 5.68
C CYS A 1045 3.12 6.45 5.29
N SER A 1046 3.90 5.57 5.91
CA SER A 1046 5.36 5.53 5.73
C SER A 1046 5.83 5.19 4.30
N ASN A 1047 4.93 4.67 3.46
CA ASN A 1047 5.18 4.38 2.05
C ASN A 1047 3.89 4.59 1.24
N GLU A 1048 3.59 5.83 0.86
CA GLU A 1048 2.36 6.19 0.15
C GLU A 1048 2.27 5.56 -1.25
N SER A 1049 3.39 5.50 -1.99
CA SER A 1049 3.44 4.96 -3.35
C SER A 1049 3.23 3.44 -3.45
N ARG A 1050 3.48 2.67 -2.38
CA ARG A 1050 3.18 1.23 -2.30
C ARG A 1050 1.93 0.94 -1.47
N ASP A 1051 1.84 1.49 -0.27
CA ASP A 1051 0.87 1.11 0.77
C ASP A 1051 -0.23 2.17 1.00
N GLY A 1052 -0.12 3.35 0.40
CA GLY A 1052 -1.17 4.37 0.40
C GLY A 1052 -2.17 4.12 -0.73
N PHE A 1053 -3.25 3.42 -0.44
CA PHE A 1053 -4.24 3.03 -1.45
C PHE A 1053 -5.16 4.21 -1.82
N THR A 1054 -5.20 4.57 -3.11
CA THR A 1054 -6.04 5.62 -3.73
C THR A 1054 -6.57 5.18 -5.08
N VAL A 1055 -7.50 5.93 -5.69
CA VAL A 1055 -8.02 5.74 -7.05
C VAL A 1055 -7.17 6.48 -8.09
N SER A 1056 -6.66 7.67 -7.77
CA SER A 1056 -5.67 8.41 -8.58
C SER A 1056 -4.32 8.50 -7.86
N THR A 1057 -3.24 8.53 -8.64
CA THR A 1057 -1.89 8.87 -8.14
C THR A 1057 -1.73 10.37 -7.86
N GLU A 1058 -2.61 11.22 -8.41
CA GLU A 1058 -2.65 12.67 -8.12
C GLU A 1058 -3.00 12.93 -6.65
N SER A 1059 -3.67 11.97 -6.02
CA SER A 1059 -4.04 11.95 -4.59
C SER A 1059 -2.87 11.56 -3.66
N GLY A 1060 -1.64 11.46 -4.18
CA GLY A 1060 -0.42 11.10 -3.44
C GLY A 1060 -0.20 9.59 -3.24
N GLY A 1061 -1.26 8.79 -3.33
CA GLY A 1061 -1.19 7.33 -3.21
C GLY A 1061 -0.88 6.59 -4.52
N ASN A 1062 -1.11 5.28 -4.48
CA ASN A 1062 -0.70 4.32 -5.50
C ASN A 1062 -1.67 4.16 -6.70
N GLY A 1063 -2.87 4.76 -6.66
CA GLY A 1063 -3.83 4.73 -7.77
C GLY A 1063 -4.42 3.36 -8.15
N VAL A 1064 -4.35 2.34 -7.29
CA VAL A 1064 -4.81 0.97 -7.63
C VAL A 1064 -6.24 0.64 -7.20
N LEU A 1065 -6.93 1.54 -6.49
CA LEU A 1065 -8.32 1.31 -6.06
C LEU A 1065 -9.31 1.55 -7.21
N THR A 1066 -10.34 0.71 -7.28
CA THR A 1066 -11.47 0.91 -8.20
C THR A 1066 -12.48 1.94 -7.67
N TYR A 1067 -12.51 2.16 -6.36
CA TYR A 1067 -13.46 3.01 -5.65
C TYR A 1067 -12.77 3.67 -4.42
N PRO A 1068 -13.12 4.90 -4.03
CA PRO A 1068 -12.53 5.59 -2.87
C PRO A 1068 -13.14 5.06 -1.55
N ILE A 1069 -12.79 3.83 -1.19
CA ILE A 1069 -13.29 3.11 -0.02
C ILE A 1069 -12.25 2.12 0.52
N GLY A 1070 -12.14 2.05 1.85
CA GLY A 1070 -11.19 1.18 2.54
C GLY A 1070 -11.70 0.65 3.87
N LEU A 1071 -10.77 0.40 4.79
CA LEU A 1071 -11.00 0.10 6.20
C LEU A 1071 -10.27 1.15 7.05
N LEU A 1072 -10.65 1.29 8.32
CA LEU A 1072 -9.86 2.09 9.27
C LEU A 1072 -8.53 1.39 9.59
N THR A 1073 -7.49 2.17 9.88
CA THR A 1073 -6.22 1.64 10.43
C THR A 1073 -6.37 1.27 11.91
N ALA A 1074 -5.45 0.47 12.44
CA ALA A 1074 -5.36 0.20 13.87
C ALA A 1074 -5.09 1.50 14.67
N ASP A 1075 -4.32 2.41 14.10
CA ASP A 1075 -4.08 3.76 14.64
C ASP A 1075 -5.40 4.56 14.77
N GLU A 1076 -6.23 4.58 13.72
CA GLU A 1076 -7.55 5.24 13.74
C GLU A 1076 -8.51 4.60 14.77
N MET A 1077 -8.37 3.30 15.05
CA MET A 1077 -9.10 2.62 16.13
C MET A 1077 -8.56 2.98 17.53
N MET A 1078 -7.26 3.18 17.68
CA MET A 1078 -6.64 3.58 18.96
C MET A 1078 -6.91 5.04 19.31
N LEU A 1079 -6.90 5.93 18.31
CA LEU A 1079 -7.41 7.31 18.43
C LEU A 1079 -8.84 7.34 18.98
N ALA A 1080 -9.71 6.51 18.40
CA ALA A 1080 -11.11 6.39 18.82
C ALA A 1080 -11.30 5.85 20.24
N GLY A 1081 -10.33 5.12 20.81
CA GLY A 1081 -10.36 4.62 22.19
C GLY A 1081 -10.21 3.10 22.36
N ALA A 1082 -9.92 2.36 21.30
CA ALA A 1082 -9.55 0.94 21.42
C ALA A 1082 -8.11 0.80 21.95
N ASN A 1083 -7.82 -0.17 22.81
CA ASN A 1083 -6.45 -0.48 23.22
C ASN A 1083 -6.30 -1.99 23.51
N TYR A 1084 -5.14 -2.42 24.02
CA TYR A 1084 -4.91 -3.84 24.35
C TYR A 1084 -5.66 -4.35 25.59
N SER A 1085 -6.59 -3.56 26.14
CA SER A 1085 -7.56 -3.96 27.17
C SER A 1085 -8.96 -4.02 26.58
N SER A 1086 -9.83 -4.88 27.12
CA SER A 1086 -11.26 -4.87 26.77
C SER A 1086 -11.89 -3.54 27.18
N ASN A 1087 -12.41 -2.78 26.21
CA ASN A 1087 -13.05 -1.49 26.43
C ASN A 1087 -14.39 -1.41 25.70
N SER A 1088 -15.50 -1.23 26.41
CA SER A 1088 -16.82 -0.96 25.80
C SER A 1088 -17.20 0.52 25.77
N LYS A 1089 -16.38 1.42 26.34
CA LYS A 1089 -16.61 2.87 26.43
C LYS A 1089 -16.01 3.65 25.25
N PHE A 1090 -16.26 3.22 24.02
CA PHE A 1090 -15.91 4.04 22.85
C PHE A 1090 -16.84 3.83 21.65
N TYR A 1091 -17.09 4.89 20.88
CA TYR A 1091 -18.17 4.94 19.88
C TYR A 1091 -18.03 3.97 18.69
N LEU A 1092 -16.86 3.37 18.49
CA LEU A 1092 -16.65 2.33 17.47
C LEU A 1092 -17.04 0.93 17.97
N TYR A 1093 -17.13 0.71 19.29
CA TYR A 1093 -17.61 -0.55 19.87
C TYR A 1093 -19.12 -0.69 19.64
N THR A 1094 -19.50 -1.45 18.62
CA THR A 1094 -20.90 -1.72 18.28
C THR A 1094 -21.44 -3.01 18.90
N GLY A 1095 -20.63 -3.74 19.68
CA GLY A 1095 -21.06 -4.86 20.52
C GLY A 1095 -20.87 -6.26 19.94
N GLY A 1096 -20.05 -7.08 20.61
CA GLY A 1096 -20.08 -8.55 20.50
C GLY A 1096 -19.59 -9.17 19.18
N ARG A 1097 -19.03 -8.38 18.26
CA ARG A 1097 -18.53 -8.84 16.95
C ARG A 1097 -17.09 -8.40 16.73
N TRP A 1098 -16.31 -9.27 16.09
CA TRP A 1098 -14.92 -9.00 15.72
C TRP A 1098 -14.91 -8.25 14.39
N PHE A 1099 -14.23 -7.11 14.26
CA PHE A 1099 -14.10 -6.40 12.97
C PHE A 1099 -12.66 -5.97 12.69
N ALA A 1100 -12.20 -6.22 11.46
CA ALA A 1100 -10.81 -6.05 11.06
C ALA A 1100 -10.47 -4.58 10.70
N SER A 1101 -9.23 -4.19 10.98
CA SER A 1101 -8.61 -2.98 10.45
C SER A 1101 -7.92 -3.26 9.10
N MET A 1102 -7.39 -2.22 8.45
CA MET A 1102 -6.49 -2.37 7.30
C MET A 1102 -5.02 -2.62 7.69
N SER A 1103 -4.67 -2.49 8.97
CA SER A 1103 -3.29 -2.56 9.43
C SER A 1103 -2.82 -4.00 9.69
N PRO A 1104 -1.67 -4.41 9.14
CA PRO A 1104 -1.03 -5.66 9.49
C PRO A 1104 -0.47 -5.56 10.91
N SER A 1105 -0.22 -6.71 11.51
CA SER A 1105 0.26 -6.78 12.89
C SER A 1105 1.61 -7.49 12.95
N VAL A 1106 1.63 -8.79 12.71
CA VAL A 1106 2.82 -9.63 12.91
C VAL A 1106 2.87 -10.77 11.90
N TYR A 1107 4.07 -11.28 11.63
CA TYR A 1107 4.31 -12.49 10.85
C TYR A 1107 5.04 -13.53 11.71
N ASN A 1108 4.24 -14.35 12.41
CA ASN A 1108 4.72 -15.25 13.48
C ASN A 1108 5.20 -16.62 12.94
N TYR A 1109 5.25 -17.66 13.78
CA TYR A 1109 5.26 -19.06 13.38
C TYR A 1109 3.83 -19.64 13.38
N SER A 1110 3.63 -20.81 12.76
CA SER A 1110 2.32 -21.48 12.73
C SER A 1110 2.06 -22.35 13.96
N TYR A 1111 0.87 -22.18 14.56
CA TYR A 1111 0.37 -22.95 15.69
C TYR A 1111 -0.90 -23.72 15.29
N GLY A 1112 -0.73 -25.01 14.98
CA GLY A 1112 -1.84 -25.91 14.63
C GLY A 1112 -2.52 -25.52 13.31
N SER A 1113 -3.85 -25.34 13.33
CA SER A 1113 -4.65 -24.97 12.16
C SER A 1113 -4.62 -23.47 11.81
N TYR A 1114 -3.82 -22.69 12.54
CA TYR A 1114 -3.61 -21.26 12.33
C TYR A 1114 -2.16 -20.97 11.95
N GLY A 1115 -1.86 -19.81 11.38
CA GLY A 1115 -0.51 -19.53 10.90
C GLY A 1115 -0.10 -18.06 10.85
N PRO A 1116 1.00 -17.76 10.16
CA PRO A 1116 1.87 -16.65 10.55
C PRO A 1116 1.29 -15.25 10.30
N ALA A 1117 0.52 -15.04 9.23
CA ALA A 1117 0.00 -13.72 8.85
C ALA A 1117 -1.15 -13.25 9.77
N ASN A 1118 -0.92 -12.15 10.51
CA ASN A 1118 -1.89 -11.54 11.43
C ASN A 1118 -2.15 -10.07 11.09
N VAL A 1119 -3.42 -9.65 11.23
CA VAL A 1119 -3.88 -8.25 11.10
C VAL A 1119 -4.50 -7.78 12.41
N PHE A 1120 -4.59 -6.46 12.61
CA PHE A 1120 -5.27 -5.87 13.76
C PHE A 1120 -6.80 -5.87 13.58
N TYR A 1121 -7.52 -6.06 14.67
CA TYR A 1121 -8.99 -6.08 14.72
C TYR A 1121 -9.48 -5.60 16.09
N ILE A 1122 -10.74 -5.16 16.17
CA ILE A 1122 -11.43 -4.97 17.45
C ILE A 1122 -12.19 -6.25 17.77
N ASP A 1123 -11.97 -6.82 18.96
CA ASP A 1123 -12.61 -8.07 19.39
C ASP A 1123 -14.03 -7.86 19.94
N LYS A 1124 -14.69 -8.97 20.30
CA LYS A 1124 -16.06 -8.98 20.83
C LYS A 1124 -16.26 -8.17 22.13
N ASP A 1125 -15.19 -7.91 22.88
CA ASP A 1125 -15.17 -7.18 24.14
C ASP A 1125 -14.54 -5.77 23.99
N GLY A 1126 -14.29 -5.33 22.74
CA GLY A 1126 -13.78 -4.01 22.40
C GLY A 1126 -12.25 -3.85 22.48
N LYS A 1127 -11.49 -4.94 22.60
CA LYS A 1127 -10.03 -4.93 22.65
C LYS A 1127 -9.44 -4.80 21.24
N LEU A 1128 -8.46 -3.90 21.04
CA LEU A 1128 -7.65 -3.83 19.82
C LEU A 1128 -6.58 -4.92 19.85
N ASP A 1129 -6.91 -6.09 19.30
CA ASP A 1129 -6.08 -7.28 19.33
C ASP A 1129 -5.56 -7.66 17.93
N ASN A 1130 -4.71 -8.70 17.82
CA ASN A 1130 -4.15 -9.17 16.56
C ASN A 1130 -4.45 -10.66 16.30
N TYR A 1131 -4.94 -10.99 15.10
CA TYR A 1131 -5.41 -12.33 14.77
C TYR A 1131 -5.23 -12.67 13.28
N TYR A 1132 -5.34 -13.95 12.98
CA TYR A 1132 -5.09 -14.55 11.69
C TYR A 1132 -5.97 -13.96 10.57
N SER A 1133 -5.37 -13.69 9.40
CA SER A 1133 -6.07 -13.17 8.21
C SER A 1133 -7.29 -14.00 7.77
N VAL A 1134 -7.31 -15.30 8.06
CA VAL A 1134 -8.41 -16.24 7.80
C VAL A 1134 -9.52 -16.27 8.86
N GLY A 1135 -9.46 -15.41 9.89
CA GLY A 1135 -10.57 -15.20 10.81
C GLY A 1135 -11.78 -14.58 10.09
N SER A 1136 -12.98 -15.08 10.38
CA SER A 1136 -14.23 -14.47 9.89
C SER A 1136 -14.54 -13.24 10.74
N ASN A 1137 -14.50 -12.06 10.13
CA ASN A 1137 -14.69 -10.78 10.77
C ASN A 1137 -15.88 -10.04 10.15
N ALA A 1138 -16.58 -9.26 10.96
CA ALA A 1138 -17.55 -8.27 10.50
C ALA A 1138 -16.87 -7.23 9.61
N VAL A 1139 -17.50 -6.90 8.48
CA VAL A 1139 -16.99 -5.92 7.52
C VAL A 1139 -17.65 -4.57 7.77
N ARG A 1140 -16.84 -3.56 8.11
CA ARG A 1140 -17.28 -2.18 8.33
C ARG A 1140 -16.48 -1.24 7.44
N PRO A 1141 -16.94 -0.98 6.21
CA PRO A 1141 -16.20 -0.13 5.27
C PRO A 1141 -16.06 1.31 5.78
N ALA A 1142 -15.02 2.00 5.30
CA ALA A 1142 -14.75 3.39 5.59
C ALA A 1142 -14.60 4.20 4.30
N ILE A 1143 -15.16 5.41 4.29
CA ILE A 1143 -15.12 6.39 3.19
C ILE A 1143 -14.63 7.74 3.72
N SER A 1144 -14.24 8.68 2.86
CA SER A 1144 -14.06 10.09 3.27
C SER A 1144 -14.98 11.00 2.46
N LEU A 1145 -15.67 11.92 3.13
CA LEU A 1145 -16.48 12.96 2.50
C LEU A 1145 -15.58 14.11 2.03
N ALA A 1146 -15.83 14.61 0.82
CA ALA A 1146 -15.05 15.67 0.20
C ALA A 1146 -14.96 16.96 1.03
N ARG A 1147 -13.86 17.71 0.86
CA ARG A 1147 -13.68 19.03 1.48
C ARG A 1147 -14.86 19.93 1.13
N GLY A 1148 -15.41 20.59 2.15
CA GLY A 1148 -16.52 21.53 1.98
C GLY A 1148 -17.93 20.94 2.15
N THR A 1149 -18.09 19.61 2.28
CA THR A 1149 -19.37 18.99 2.63
C THR A 1149 -19.95 19.59 3.93
N ARG A 1150 -21.25 19.91 3.92
CA ARG A 1150 -21.97 20.58 5.04
C ARG A 1150 -22.91 19.63 5.76
N ALA A 1151 -23.13 19.90 7.05
CA ALA A 1151 -24.34 19.44 7.73
C ALA A 1151 -25.48 20.43 7.42
N ILE A 1152 -26.54 19.96 6.76
CA ILE A 1152 -27.74 20.78 6.46
C ILE A 1152 -28.83 20.65 7.53
N GLY A 1153 -28.69 19.67 8.43
CA GLY A 1153 -29.57 19.42 9.57
C GLY A 1153 -28.94 18.41 10.53
N GLY A 1154 -29.61 18.16 11.66
CA GLY A 1154 -29.11 17.31 12.75
C GLY A 1154 -28.18 18.04 13.73
N ASP A 1155 -28.00 17.44 14.90
CA ASP A 1155 -27.01 17.81 15.92
C ASP A 1155 -25.94 16.72 16.13
N GLY A 1156 -25.99 15.66 15.32
CA GLY A 1156 -25.06 14.54 15.34
C GLY A 1156 -25.42 13.46 16.35
N THR A 1157 -26.38 13.67 17.25
CA THR A 1157 -26.81 12.66 18.21
C THR A 1157 -27.44 11.45 17.52
N VAL A 1158 -27.50 10.33 18.23
CA VAL A 1158 -28.04 9.06 17.69
C VAL A 1158 -29.48 9.20 17.17
N ASN A 1159 -30.27 10.09 17.78
CA ASN A 1159 -31.68 10.35 17.43
C ASN A 1159 -31.87 11.60 16.55
N ASN A 1160 -30.81 12.35 16.26
CA ASN A 1160 -30.85 13.53 15.38
C ASN A 1160 -29.51 13.65 14.60
N PRO A 1161 -29.12 12.60 13.84
CA PRO A 1161 -27.82 12.52 13.19
C PRO A 1161 -27.65 13.62 12.15
N TYR A 1162 -26.41 14.04 11.88
CA TYR A 1162 -26.14 15.04 10.86
C TYR A 1162 -26.64 14.56 9.48
N ILE A 1163 -27.36 15.42 8.78
CA ILE A 1163 -27.84 15.13 7.42
C ILE A 1163 -26.87 15.79 6.44
N VAL A 1164 -26.30 14.98 5.54
CA VAL A 1164 -25.54 15.48 4.39
C VAL A 1164 -26.49 15.68 3.21
N GLY A 1165 -26.46 16.87 2.63
CA GLY A 1165 -27.20 17.20 1.42
C GLY A 1165 -26.66 18.47 0.77
N ASP A 1166 -27.17 18.75 -0.42
CA ASP A 1166 -26.89 19.98 -1.16
C ASP A 1166 -27.95 21.04 -0.78
N GLU A 1167 -27.63 22.32 -0.93
CA GLU A 1167 -28.51 23.47 -0.59
C GLU A 1167 -29.57 23.78 -1.67
#